data_AF-B3PEC1-F1
#
_entry.id   AF-B3PEC1-F1
#
_cell.length_a   1.000
_cell.length_b   1.000
_cell.length_c   1.000
_cell.angle_alpha   90.00
_cell.angle_beta   90.00
_cell.angle_gamma   90.00
#
_symmetry.space_group_name_H-M   'P 1'
#
loop_
_entity.id
_entity.type
_entity.pdbx_description
1 polymer ?
#
loop_
_entity_poly.entity_id
_entity_poly.type
_entity_poly.pdbx_seq_one_letter_code
_entity_poly.pdbx_strand_id
1 'polypeptide(L)'
;MPNTLIPLVAALLDAPDAARAKPLVDTLVATLCQITAIDLHPELFRDEHASITAFGKAVSPTTAAQCAEDVERTRVFLQGVHAAVSKRLAALPEDQSLSILYAGTGPFGLLLVPLLPFFDHSRLRVTLLDIHADSLQALQQVLDAFDAGKAVASIVQADACQWQADSTYDLIISETMREGLIQEPQVSVFSHLVQFLAENGELLPQRIELDLWLSGGDNPMHLGPLFTLERQTATALQRGDLSCLQGSLPVPEYSSTLTDIKLTTYIQVYPGYVLLENQSQLNLPLYERNALPRPGTLLQYRYTLGEDPRWQFGYESLRNQPLPDSDAPGGLGVFHLARFWHKAQAQKRSQPLPEGLDTATEWQLERMLMDVLALGLEPTLERVYASHSLAEFERWVLDINPDVASAEYRQAINQRLRQWAEGARVSPAAGFIDGPLNAEQLQHWETHGYIVVPGILSEAQCTQAREAIWSFLEMREDEPASWYKSSSAMKKVMVQLFNHPALEAARSSQRLQAIFKQLWQCDDLVISTDRVGFNPPETDHWRFPGPAMHWDVELKSPIPFATQALIYLCDVAEHQGAFSCVPGFHHNINHWLEQLPPDTDPQDQDWSQWAVKPIAARAGDLIIWHQALPHGASPNRARYPRFVQYINMYR
;
A
#
# COMPACT_ATOMS: atom_id res chain seq x y z
N MET A 1 5.24 51.58 3.91
CA MET A 1 5.24 50.17 3.46
C MET A 1 5.69 50.00 1.99
N PRO A 2 5.43 50.91 1.02
CA PRO A 2 5.85 50.68 -0.39
C PRO A 2 7.37 50.56 -0.63
N ASN A 3 8.19 51.26 0.16
CA ASN A 3 9.65 51.33 -0.04
C ASN A 3 10.43 50.02 0.20
N THR A 4 9.80 48.93 0.63
CA THR A 4 10.48 47.64 0.90
C THR A 4 10.24 46.56 -0.14
N LEU A 5 9.27 46.72 -1.05
CA LEU A 5 8.92 45.68 -2.04
C LEU A 5 9.97 45.55 -3.16
N ILE A 6 10.42 46.67 -3.74
CA ILE A 6 11.37 46.63 -4.87
C ILE A 6 12.71 45.98 -4.45
N PRO A 7 13.35 46.35 -3.31
CA PRO A 7 14.57 45.67 -2.87
C PRO A 7 14.37 44.17 -2.62
N LEU A 8 13.18 43.77 -2.15
CA LEU A 8 12.84 42.37 -1.90
C LEU A 8 12.76 41.56 -3.19
N VAL A 9 12.10 42.10 -4.22
CA VAL A 9 12.01 41.48 -5.55
C VAL A 9 13.40 41.42 -6.19
N ALA A 10 14.22 42.46 -6.05
CA ALA A 10 15.60 42.46 -6.55
C ALA A 10 16.41 41.30 -5.93
N ALA A 11 16.33 41.12 -4.61
CA ALA A 11 17.00 40.00 -3.93
C ALA A 11 16.48 38.63 -4.38
N LEU A 12 15.19 38.53 -4.73
CA LEU A 12 14.59 37.29 -5.24
C LEU A 12 15.06 36.97 -6.67
N LEU A 13 15.27 38.00 -7.50
CA LEU A 13 15.87 37.84 -8.83
C LEU A 13 17.31 37.31 -8.77
N ASP A 14 18.04 37.64 -7.71
CA ASP A 14 19.42 37.16 -7.48
C ASP A 14 19.49 35.85 -6.67
N ALA A 15 18.36 35.31 -6.22
CA ALA A 15 18.34 34.11 -5.38
C ALA A 15 18.74 32.85 -6.18
N PRO A 16 19.79 32.11 -5.75
CA PRO A 16 20.32 30.98 -6.53
C PRO A 16 19.49 29.69 -6.39
N ASP A 17 18.71 29.56 -5.31
CA ASP A 17 17.98 28.35 -4.96
C ASP A 17 16.75 28.65 -4.08
N ALA A 18 15.88 27.63 -3.92
CA ALA A 18 14.68 27.70 -3.09
C ALA A 18 14.98 28.09 -1.63
N ALA A 19 16.10 27.63 -1.06
CA ALA A 19 16.42 27.89 0.33
C ALA A 19 16.71 29.38 0.60
N ARG A 20 17.39 30.05 -0.34
CA ARG A 20 17.62 31.49 -0.29
C ARG A 20 16.38 32.31 -0.67
N ALA A 21 15.53 31.79 -1.54
CA ALA A 21 14.30 32.45 -1.94
C ALA A 21 13.19 32.37 -0.88
N LYS A 22 13.08 31.28 -0.10
CA LYS A 22 12.00 31.05 0.88
C LYS A 22 11.69 32.28 1.76
N PRO A 23 12.64 32.85 2.52
CA PRO A 23 12.33 34.00 3.38
C PRO A 23 11.91 35.24 2.57
N LEU A 24 12.39 35.39 1.33
CA LEU A 24 12.04 36.51 0.46
C LEU A 24 10.61 36.34 -0.08
N VAL A 25 10.27 35.13 -0.55
CA VAL A 25 8.92 34.77 -1.00
C VAL A 25 7.93 34.91 0.14
N ASP A 26 8.22 34.38 1.33
CA ASP A 26 7.34 34.51 2.50
C ASP A 26 7.05 35.98 2.84
N THR A 27 8.09 36.81 2.82
CA THR A 27 7.95 38.24 3.10
C THR A 27 7.14 38.93 2.01
N LEU A 28 7.38 38.59 0.74
CA LEU A 28 6.69 39.16 -0.41
C LEU A 28 5.21 38.81 -0.34
N VAL A 29 4.89 37.53 -0.19
CA VAL A 29 3.53 37.00 -0.10
C VAL A 29 2.79 37.59 1.09
N ALA A 30 3.39 37.61 2.28
CA ALA A 30 2.77 38.22 3.45
C ALA A 30 2.46 39.71 3.24
N THR A 31 3.37 40.44 2.58
CA THR A 31 3.16 41.86 2.28
C THR A 31 2.05 42.05 1.24
N LEU A 32 1.99 41.20 0.21
CA LEU A 32 0.92 41.24 -0.80
C LEU A 32 -0.45 40.89 -0.20
N CYS A 33 -0.51 39.92 0.72
CA CYS A 33 -1.72 39.61 1.48
C CYS A 33 -2.19 40.80 2.32
N GLN A 34 -1.27 41.50 2.99
CA GLN A 34 -1.60 42.72 3.74
C GLN A 34 -2.12 43.84 2.83
N ILE A 35 -1.53 44.01 1.64
CA ILE A 35 -1.95 45.02 0.67
C ILE A 35 -3.36 44.73 0.16
N THR A 36 -3.65 43.48 -0.16
CA THR A 36 -4.90 43.05 -0.81
C THR A 36 -6.00 42.63 0.16
N ALA A 37 -5.67 42.53 1.46
CA ALA A 37 -6.53 41.97 2.51
C ALA A 37 -6.99 40.52 2.24
N ILE A 38 -6.21 39.75 1.48
CA ILE A 38 -6.50 38.33 1.23
C ILE A 38 -5.96 37.49 2.39
N ASP A 39 -6.82 36.65 2.96
CA ASP A 39 -6.44 35.59 3.89
C ASP A 39 -6.12 34.31 3.09
N LEU A 40 -4.88 33.85 3.15
CA LEU A 40 -4.43 32.65 2.44
C LEU A 40 -4.94 31.36 3.09
N HIS A 41 -5.11 31.34 4.42
CA HIS A 41 -5.39 30.12 5.18
C HIS A 41 -6.57 30.33 6.13
N PRO A 42 -7.78 30.60 5.61
CA PRO A 42 -8.96 30.75 6.46
C PRO A 42 -9.28 29.44 7.18
N GLU A 43 -9.82 29.52 8.41
CA GLU A 43 -10.06 28.35 9.29
C GLU A 43 -10.88 27.23 8.64
N LEU A 44 -11.78 27.59 7.72
CA LEU A 44 -12.55 26.67 6.89
C LEU A 44 -12.44 27.10 5.43
N PHE A 45 -11.54 26.47 4.67
CA PHE A 45 -11.39 26.76 3.25
C PHE A 45 -12.11 25.74 2.36
N ARG A 46 -12.98 26.23 1.49
CA ARG A 46 -13.50 25.53 0.32
C ARG A 46 -13.38 26.46 -0.88
N ASP A 47 -12.95 25.93 -2.01
CA ASP A 47 -12.72 26.70 -3.25
C ASP A 47 -14.05 27.00 -3.99
N GLU A 48 -15.03 27.56 -3.29
CA GLU A 48 -16.40 27.79 -3.76
C GLU A 48 -16.52 28.94 -4.77
N HIS A 49 -15.50 29.80 -4.84
CA HIS A 49 -15.44 30.96 -5.75
C HIS A 49 -14.65 30.66 -7.04
N ALA A 50 -14.34 29.39 -7.32
CA ALA A 50 -13.76 28.99 -8.59
C ALA A 50 -14.80 29.03 -9.70
N SER A 51 -14.36 29.36 -10.92
CA SER A 51 -15.19 29.34 -12.12
C SER A 51 -14.92 28.08 -12.92
N ILE A 52 -15.93 27.21 -13.08
CA ILE A 52 -15.87 26.10 -14.05
C ILE A 52 -16.21 26.66 -15.43
N THR A 53 -15.24 26.63 -16.34
CA THR A 53 -15.41 27.09 -17.73
C THR A 53 -15.56 25.89 -18.67
N ALA A 54 -15.92 26.15 -19.92
CA ALA A 54 -15.93 25.12 -20.97
C ALA A 54 -14.54 24.52 -21.27
N PHE A 55 -13.46 25.06 -20.69
CA PHE A 55 -12.07 24.75 -21.03
C PHE A 55 -11.23 24.30 -19.83
N GLY A 56 -11.83 24.24 -18.65
CA GLY A 56 -11.19 23.87 -17.40
C GLY A 56 -11.68 24.72 -16.23
N LYS A 57 -11.15 24.43 -15.04
CA LYS A 57 -11.39 25.19 -13.83
C LYS A 57 -10.44 26.40 -13.77
N ALA A 58 -11.00 27.60 -13.63
CA ALA A 58 -10.26 28.75 -13.14
C ALA A 58 -10.42 28.81 -11.61
N VAL A 59 -9.33 28.61 -10.88
CA VAL A 59 -9.34 28.56 -9.41
C VAL A 59 -9.75 29.88 -8.78
N SER A 60 -10.28 29.88 -7.55
CA SER A 60 -10.69 31.13 -6.89
C SER A 60 -9.52 32.08 -6.65
N PRO A 61 -9.77 33.38 -6.42
CA PRO A 61 -8.72 34.33 -6.05
C PRO A 61 -7.84 33.86 -4.88
N THR A 62 -8.41 33.23 -3.85
CA THR A 62 -7.65 32.71 -2.71
C THR A 62 -6.73 31.56 -3.12
N THR A 63 -7.21 30.59 -3.89
CA THR A 63 -6.38 29.48 -4.40
C THR A 63 -5.27 30.00 -5.33
N ALA A 64 -5.58 30.98 -6.18
CA ALA A 64 -4.58 31.65 -7.01
C ALA A 64 -3.54 32.40 -6.16
N ALA A 65 -3.93 33.00 -5.04
CA ALA A 65 -2.99 33.64 -4.11
C ALA A 65 -2.09 32.62 -3.39
N GLN A 66 -2.62 31.45 -2.99
CA GLN A 66 -1.86 30.36 -2.34
C GLN A 66 -0.73 29.83 -3.24
N CYS A 67 -0.91 29.89 -4.56
CA CYS A 67 0.14 29.52 -5.52
C CYS A 67 1.45 30.33 -5.35
N ALA A 68 1.37 31.53 -4.77
CA ALA A 68 2.53 32.36 -4.47
C ALA A 68 3.42 31.79 -3.35
N GLU A 69 2.91 30.88 -2.52
CA GLU A 69 3.69 30.20 -1.47
C GLU A 69 4.60 29.10 -2.03
N ASP A 70 4.41 28.69 -3.29
CA ASP A 70 5.34 27.80 -3.98
C ASP A 70 6.61 28.58 -4.35
N VAL A 71 7.65 28.38 -3.54
CA VAL A 71 8.89 29.16 -3.57
C VAL A 71 9.62 29.00 -4.89
N GLU A 72 9.81 27.77 -5.34
CA GLU A 72 10.62 27.51 -6.52
C GLU A 72 9.86 27.91 -7.78
N ARG A 73 8.55 27.67 -7.84
CA ARG A 73 7.66 28.23 -8.88
C ARG A 73 7.82 29.75 -8.96
N THR A 74 7.62 30.44 -7.83
CA THR A 74 7.68 31.90 -7.77
C THR A 74 9.04 32.45 -8.20
N ARG A 75 10.13 31.87 -7.68
CA ARG A 75 11.51 32.27 -7.98
C ARG A 75 11.83 32.08 -9.47
N VAL A 76 11.61 30.88 -10.01
CA VAL A 76 11.98 30.53 -11.38
C VAL A 76 11.13 31.31 -12.38
N PHE A 77 9.84 31.50 -12.13
CA PHE A 77 8.99 32.29 -13.02
C PHE A 77 9.37 33.77 -13.00
N LEU A 78 9.57 34.39 -11.84
CA LEU A 78 9.99 35.80 -11.77
C LEU A 78 11.32 36.02 -12.49
N GLN A 79 12.31 35.16 -12.27
CA GLN A 79 13.61 35.25 -12.93
C GLN A 79 13.50 35.00 -14.44
N GLY A 80 12.73 34.00 -14.86
CA GLY A 80 12.51 33.67 -16.26
C GLY A 80 11.78 34.77 -17.03
N VAL A 81 10.71 35.32 -16.46
CA VAL A 81 9.96 36.45 -17.05
C VAL A 81 10.84 37.70 -17.10
N HIS A 82 11.56 38.02 -16.01
CA HIS A 82 12.49 39.15 -16.00
C HIS A 82 13.56 39.04 -17.09
N ALA A 83 14.15 37.85 -17.27
CA ALA A 83 15.13 37.58 -18.30
C ALA A 83 14.55 37.73 -19.72
N ALA A 84 13.33 37.23 -19.93
CA ALA A 84 12.63 37.36 -21.22
C ALA A 84 12.33 38.82 -21.56
N VAL A 85 11.77 39.59 -20.63
CA VAL A 85 11.46 41.03 -20.81
C VAL A 85 12.74 41.82 -21.04
N SER A 86 13.78 41.59 -20.24
CA SER A 86 15.09 42.26 -20.38
C SER A 86 15.69 42.04 -21.76
N LYS A 87 15.73 40.79 -22.22
CA LYS A 87 16.31 40.44 -23.52
C LYS A 87 15.49 41.03 -24.68
N ARG A 88 14.17 41.07 -24.55
CA ARG A 88 13.29 41.66 -25.56
C ARG A 88 13.44 43.17 -25.66
N LEU A 89 13.45 43.87 -24.53
CA LEU A 89 13.69 45.32 -24.50
C LEU A 89 15.07 45.72 -25.05
N ALA A 90 16.09 44.88 -24.82
CA ALA A 90 17.43 45.09 -25.37
C ALA A 90 17.50 44.86 -26.89
N ALA A 91 16.63 44.02 -27.45
CA ALA A 91 16.55 43.75 -28.88
C ALA A 91 15.65 44.77 -29.63
N LEU A 92 14.74 45.44 -28.93
CA LEU A 92 13.86 46.45 -29.50
C LEU A 92 14.59 47.80 -29.69
N PRO A 93 14.29 48.54 -30.77
CA PRO A 93 14.68 49.95 -30.90
C PRO A 93 14.22 50.80 -29.70
N GLU A 94 14.94 51.88 -29.40
CA GLU A 94 14.67 52.74 -28.24
C GLU A 94 13.29 53.42 -28.31
N ASP A 95 12.77 53.66 -29.51
CA ASP A 95 11.47 54.29 -29.77
C ASP A 95 10.29 53.31 -29.77
N GLN A 96 10.56 52.01 -29.61
CA GLN A 96 9.53 50.97 -29.59
C GLN A 96 9.26 50.46 -28.17
N SER A 97 7.97 50.19 -27.91
CA SER A 97 7.50 49.58 -26.67
C SER A 97 7.30 48.08 -26.84
N LEU A 98 7.62 47.31 -25.81
CA LEU A 98 7.32 45.88 -25.72
C LEU A 98 5.85 45.67 -25.30
N SER A 99 5.09 44.96 -26.12
CA SER A 99 3.69 44.62 -25.83
C SER A 99 3.61 43.28 -25.11
N ILE A 100 3.08 43.27 -23.88
CA ILE A 100 2.99 42.06 -23.04
C ILE A 100 1.52 41.79 -22.68
N LEU A 101 1.07 40.57 -22.92
CA LEU A 101 -0.19 40.06 -22.36
C LEU A 101 0.13 39.13 -21.20
N TYR A 102 -0.50 39.34 -20.06
CA TYR A 102 -0.47 38.39 -18.94
C TYR A 102 -1.88 37.94 -18.60
N ALA A 103 -2.16 36.66 -18.89
CA ALA A 103 -3.47 36.03 -18.75
C ALA A 103 -3.51 35.05 -17.57
N GLY A 104 -4.54 35.16 -16.76
CA GLY A 104 -4.66 34.47 -15.47
C GLY A 104 -3.75 35.11 -14.43
N THR A 105 -3.88 36.41 -14.22
CA THR A 105 -2.95 37.16 -13.35
C THR A 105 -3.02 36.73 -11.89
N GLY A 106 -4.18 36.21 -11.47
CA GLY A 106 -4.53 36.08 -10.07
C GLY A 106 -4.61 37.45 -9.37
N PRO A 107 -4.80 37.47 -8.06
CA PRO A 107 -4.91 38.71 -7.29
C PRO A 107 -3.60 39.48 -7.15
N PHE A 108 -2.45 38.82 -7.36
CA PHE A 108 -1.13 39.45 -7.17
C PHE A 108 -0.45 39.86 -8.47
N GLY A 109 -0.89 39.35 -9.62
CA GLY A 109 -0.15 39.56 -10.87
C GLY A 109 1.30 39.09 -10.75
N LEU A 110 1.52 38.02 -9.97
CA LEU A 110 2.80 37.69 -9.34
C LEU A 110 3.95 37.59 -10.34
N LEU A 111 3.71 37.04 -11.53
CA LEU A 111 4.77 36.71 -12.48
C LEU A 111 5.32 37.93 -13.24
N LEU A 112 4.61 39.06 -13.25
CA LEU A 112 4.98 40.24 -14.03
C LEU A 112 4.95 41.54 -13.22
N VAL A 113 3.89 41.79 -12.44
CA VAL A 113 3.70 43.09 -11.76
C VAL A 113 4.87 43.47 -10.85
N PRO A 114 5.42 42.56 -10.02
CA PRO A 114 6.59 42.87 -9.19
C PRO A 114 7.84 43.27 -9.98
N LEU A 115 7.90 42.92 -11.28
CA LEU A 115 9.04 43.18 -12.16
C LEU A 115 8.95 44.52 -12.90
N LEU A 116 7.75 45.10 -13.03
CA LEU A 116 7.54 46.32 -13.80
C LEU A 116 8.42 47.51 -13.35
N PRO A 117 8.67 47.74 -12.05
CA PRO A 117 9.53 48.84 -11.59
C PRO A 117 11.00 48.75 -12.01
N PHE A 118 11.44 47.59 -12.51
CA PHE A 118 12.81 47.38 -12.99
C PHE A 118 13.00 47.80 -14.46
N PHE A 119 11.93 48.20 -15.14
CA PHE A 119 11.94 48.58 -16.55
C PHE A 119 11.45 50.01 -16.75
N ASP A 120 11.85 50.61 -17.86
CA ASP A 120 11.29 51.89 -18.28
C ASP A 120 9.82 51.71 -18.70
N HIS A 121 8.90 52.25 -17.91
CA HIS A 121 7.46 52.14 -18.15
C HIS A 121 7.04 52.71 -19.52
N SER A 122 7.77 53.69 -20.07
CA SER A 122 7.46 54.23 -21.41
C SER A 122 7.75 53.24 -22.54
N ARG A 123 8.58 52.22 -22.26
CA ARG A 123 8.92 51.14 -23.18
C ARG A 123 8.08 49.88 -22.97
N LEU A 124 7.06 49.92 -22.11
CA LEU A 124 6.19 48.79 -21.82
C LEU A 124 4.73 49.12 -22.13
N ARG A 125 4.03 48.15 -22.70
CA ARG A 125 2.57 48.20 -22.90
C ARG A 125 1.97 46.87 -22.42
N VAL A 126 1.45 46.85 -21.21
CA VAL A 126 0.97 45.62 -20.55
C VAL A 126 -0.57 45.53 -20.58
N THR A 127 -1.08 44.38 -20.99
CA THR A 127 -2.48 43.98 -20.83
C THR A 127 -2.57 42.88 -19.78
N LEU A 128 -3.37 43.13 -18.73
CA LEU A 128 -3.58 42.20 -17.62
C LEU A 128 -4.99 41.61 -17.74
N LEU A 129 -5.11 40.28 -17.71
CA LEU A 129 -6.35 39.56 -17.95
C LEU A 129 -6.61 38.54 -16.84
N ASP A 130 -7.79 38.59 -16.21
CA ASP A 130 -8.27 37.58 -15.27
C ASP A 130 -9.78 37.41 -15.43
N ILE A 131 -10.32 36.25 -15.07
CA ILE A 131 -11.76 35.99 -15.16
C ILE A 131 -12.52 36.53 -13.94
N HIS A 132 -11.84 36.66 -12.78
CA HIS A 132 -12.45 37.07 -11.53
C HIS A 132 -12.26 38.58 -11.28
N ALA A 133 -13.37 39.30 -11.11
CA ALA A 133 -13.34 40.72 -10.77
C ALA A 133 -12.59 40.99 -9.45
N ASP A 134 -12.74 40.11 -8.46
CA ASP A 134 -12.08 40.23 -7.15
C ASP A 134 -10.54 40.13 -7.28
N SER A 135 -10.04 39.24 -8.14
CA SER A 135 -8.62 39.18 -8.49
C SER A 135 -8.14 40.50 -9.08
N LEU A 136 -8.90 41.10 -10.01
CA LEU A 136 -8.51 42.35 -10.65
C LEU A 136 -8.55 43.55 -9.68
N GLN A 137 -9.48 43.56 -8.73
CA GLN A 137 -9.53 44.58 -7.67
C GLN A 137 -8.32 44.48 -6.73
N ALA A 138 -7.92 43.27 -6.35
CA ALA A 138 -6.70 43.04 -5.56
C ALA A 138 -5.44 43.43 -6.38
N LEU A 139 -5.40 43.04 -7.65
CA LEU A 139 -4.32 43.34 -8.58
C LEU A 139 -4.07 44.85 -8.72
N GLN A 140 -5.14 45.66 -8.77
CA GLN A 140 -5.01 47.12 -8.81
C GLN A 140 -4.28 47.67 -7.58
N GLN A 141 -4.55 47.13 -6.39
CA GLN A 141 -3.86 47.55 -5.16
C GLN A 141 -2.37 47.17 -5.19
N VAL A 142 -2.03 46.02 -5.78
CA VAL A 142 -0.64 45.60 -5.97
C VAL A 142 0.07 46.49 -6.99
N LEU A 143 -0.58 46.85 -8.10
CA LEU A 143 -0.04 47.81 -9.07
C LEU A 143 0.28 49.17 -8.44
N ASP A 144 -0.64 49.68 -7.61
CA ASP A 144 -0.45 50.93 -6.88
C ASP A 144 0.72 50.84 -5.88
N ALA A 145 0.87 49.70 -5.20
CA ALA A 145 1.95 49.47 -4.24
C ALA A 145 3.34 49.42 -4.89
N PHE A 146 3.43 49.00 -6.16
CA PHE A 146 4.65 48.98 -6.95
C PHE A 146 4.85 50.25 -7.82
N ASP A 147 3.93 51.21 -7.81
CA ASP A 147 3.89 52.37 -8.76
C ASP A 147 3.97 51.94 -10.24
N ALA A 148 3.37 50.78 -10.56
CA ALA A 148 3.52 50.13 -11.87
C ALA A 148 2.43 50.49 -12.88
N GLY A 149 1.43 51.28 -12.49
CA GLY A 149 0.25 51.59 -13.31
C GLY A 149 0.57 52.25 -14.66
N LYS A 150 1.69 52.98 -14.78
CA LYS A 150 2.08 53.64 -16.04
C LYS A 150 2.46 52.68 -17.16
N ALA A 151 2.89 51.46 -16.84
CA ALA A 151 3.21 50.43 -17.83
C ALA A 151 1.95 49.67 -18.31
N VAL A 152 0.83 49.79 -17.60
CA VAL A 152 -0.40 49.04 -17.86
C VAL A 152 -1.29 49.80 -18.83
N ALA A 153 -1.51 49.21 -20.00
CA ALA A 153 -2.39 49.74 -21.04
C ALA A 153 -3.85 49.35 -20.82
N SER A 154 -4.12 48.14 -20.31
CA SER A 154 -5.47 47.69 -20.00
C SER A 154 -5.50 46.60 -18.93
N ILE A 155 -6.59 46.59 -18.15
CA ILE A 155 -6.94 45.53 -17.21
C ILE A 155 -8.31 45.04 -17.64
N VAL A 156 -8.43 43.75 -17.94
CA VAL A 156 -9.61 43.17 -18.59
C VAL A 156 -10.13 42.01 -17.75
N GLN A 157 -11.44 42.03 -17.48
CA GLN A 157 -12.15 40.88 -16.93
C GLN A 157 -12.68 40.01 -18.07
N ALA A 158 -12.02 38.90 -18.39
CA ALA A 158 -12.56 37.92 -19.33
C ALA A 158 -11.93 36.53 -19.18
N ASP A 159 -12.60 35.53 -19.76
CA ASP A 159 -12.03 34.19 -19.94
C ASP A 159 -10.92 34.24 -21.00
N ALA A 160 -9.69 33.89 -20.59
CA ALA A 160 -8.52 33.87 -21.45
C ALA A 160 -8.63 32.89 -22.64
N CYS A 161 -9.49 31.87 -22.54
CA CYS A 161 -9.77 30.95 -23.64
C CYS A 161 -10.73 31.51 -24.70
N GLN A 162 -11.34 32.68 -24.45
CA GLN A 162 -12.34 33.29 -25.34
C GLN A 162 -12.01 34.73 -25.72
N TRP A 163 -11.23 35.42 -24.89
CA TRP A 163 -10.89 36.82 -25.04
C TRP A 163 -10.25 37.13 -26.41
N GLN A 164 -10.63 38.27 -27.00
CA GLN A 164 -10.13 38.71 -28.30
C GLN A 164 -9.24 39.93 -28.12
N ALA A 165 -8.11 39.95 -28.81
CA ALA A 165 -7.22 41.10 -28.83
C ALA A 165 -7.43 41.98 -30.07
N ASP A 166 -7.30 43.28 -29.89
CA ASP A 166 -7.25 44.25 -31.00
C ASP A 166 -5.84 44.40 -31.61
N SER A 167 -4.82 43.81 -30.98
CA SER A 167 -3.41 43.92 -31.37
C SER A 167 -2.62 42.66 -31.05
N THR A 168 -1.45 42.52 -31.67
CA THR A 168 -0.50 41.45 -31.35
C THR A 168 0.37 41.78 -30.13
N TYR A 169 0.92 40.75 -29.50
CA TYR A 169 1.79 40.83 -28.34
C TYR A 169 3.16 40.19 -28.62
N ASP A 170 4.22 40.81 -28.11
CA ASP A 170 5.59 40.28 -28.22
C ASP A 170 5.83 39.17 -27.20
N LEU A 171 5.18 39.27 -26.04
CA LEU A 171 5.20 38.25 -24.99
C LEU A 171 3.77 37.96 -24.52
N ILE A 172 3.44 36.68 -24.41
CA ILE A 172 2.21 36.22 -23.77
C ILE A 172 2.60 35.33 -22.60
N ILE A 173 2.21 35.73 -21.39
CA ILE A 173 2.48 35.04 -20.13
C ILE A 173 1.17 34.40 -19.68
N SER A 174 1.19 33.11 -19.36
CA SER A 174 0.12 32.50 -18.60
C SER A 174 0.61 31.27 -17.87
N GLU A 175 0.18 31.17 -16.62
CA GLU A 175 0.39 30.01 -15.76
C GLU A 175 -0.93 29.73 -15.05
N THR A 176 -1.84 29.14 -15.82
CA THR A 176 -3.18 28.70 -15.44
C THR A 176 -3.21 27.17 -15.50
N MET A 177 -2.30 26.55 -14.75
CA MET A 177 -1.97 25.13 -14.88
C MET A 177 -1.82 24.42 -13.53
N ARG A 178 -2.08 23.12 -13.58
CA ARG A 178 -1.65 22.13 -12.59
C ARG A 178 -0.62 21.19 -13.18
N GLU A 179 -0.02 20.36 -12.33
CA GLU A 179 0.84 19.26 -12.75
C GLU A 179 0.13 18.34 -13.76
N GLY A 180 0.85 17.88 -14.77
CA GLY A 180 0.28 17.06 -15.84
C GLY A 180 -0.68 17.80 -16.78
N LEU A 181 -0.82 19.13 -16.65
CA LEU A 181 -1.80 19.94 -17.39
C LEU A 181 -3.25 19.47 -17.17
N ILE A 182 -3.57 19.00 -15.96
CA ILE A 182 -4.93 18.56 -15.63
C ILE A 182 -5.75 19.70 -15.01
N GLN A 183 -7.08 19.61 -15.11
CA GLN A 183 -8.09 20.47 -14.49
C GLN A 183 -8.10 21.94 -14.93
N GLU A 184 -6.95 22.61 -14.99
CA GLU A 184 -6.81 24.03 -15.32
C GLU A 184 -6.52 24.23 -16.83
N PRO A 185 -6.95 25.36 -17.41
CA PRO A 185 -7.09 25.50 -18.87
C PRO A 185 -5.82 25.88 -19.64
N GLN A 186 -4.60 25.66 -19.12
CA GLN A 186 -3.35 26.11 -19.77
C GLN A 186 -3.22 25.76 -21.25
N VAL A 187 -3.56 24.53 -21.65
CA VAL A 187 -3.51 24.10 -23.06
C VAL A 187 -4.48 24.92 -23.91
N SER A 188 -5.71 25.13 -23.41
CA SER A 188 -6.74 25.95 -24.04
C SER A 188 -6.37 27.44 -24.08
N VAL A 189 -5.78 27.98 -23.01
CA VAL A 189 -5.31 29.36 -22.93
C VAL A 189 -4.22 29.62 -23.96
N PHE A 190 -3.18 28.78 -24.03
CA PHE A 190 -2.11 28.97 -25.01
C PHE A 190 -2.56 28.70 -26.45
N SER A 191 -3.34 27.64 -26.70
CA SER A 191 -3.88 27.39 -28.04
C SER A 191 -4.79 28.51 -28.53
N HIS A 192 -5.55 29.17 -27.65
CA HIS A 192 -6.34 30.32 -28.04
C HIS A 192 -5.48 31.58 -28.24
N LEU A 193 -4.67 31.95 -27.25
CA LEU A 193 -3.96 33.24 -27.24
C LEU A 193 -2.80 33.31 -28.24
N VAL A 194 -2.24 32.18 -28.69
CA VAL A 194 -1.11 32.15 -29.64
C VAL A 194 -1.43 32.85 -30.96
N GLN A 195 -2.71 32.97 -31.35
CA GLN A 195 -3.11 33.71 -32.55
C GLN A 195 -2.86 35.23 -32.44
N PHE A 196 -2.74 35.75 -31.22
CA PHE A 196 -2.41 37.15 -30.93
C PHE A 196 -0.91 37.34 -30.67
N LEU A 197 -0.09 36.29 -30.79
CA LEU A 197 1.35 36.38 -30.64
C LEU A 197 1.97 36.95 -31.91
N ALA A 198 2.85 37.94 -31.77
CA ALA A 198 3.61 38.48 -32.89
C ALA A 198 4.47 37.39 -33.55
N GLU A 199 4.85 37.59 -34.82
CA GLU A 199 5.63 36.60 -35.58
C GLU A 199 6.93 36.21 -34.86
N ASN A 200 7.60 37.16 -34.21
CA ASN A 200 8.78 36.89 -33.41
C ASN A 200 8.49 36.78 -31.92
N GLY A 201 7.23 36.72 -31.47
CA GLY A 201 6.86 36.68 -30.07
C GLY A 201 7.12 35.33 -29.39
N GLU A 202 7.09 35.33 -28.05
CA GLU A 202 7.27 34.16 -27.19
C GLU A 202 6.10 33.94 -26.22
N LEU A 203 5.79 32.67 -25.97
CA LEU A 203 4.95 32.24 -24.85
C LEU A 203 5.83 32.05 -23.61
N LEU A 204 5.32 32.38 -22.42
CA LEU A 204 5.96 32.11 -21.13
C LEU A 204 4.97 31.35 -20.22
N PRO A 205 5.29 30.11 -19.81
CA PRO A 205 6.53 29.39 -20.07
C PRO A 205 6.72 29.03 -21.55
N GLN A 206 7.98 28.94 -22.01
CA GLN A 206 8.30 28.60 -23.40
C GLN A 206 7.96 27.15 -23.75
N ARG A 207 8.09 26.25 -22.77
CA ARG A 207 7.95 24.81 -22.98
C ARG A 207 7.46 24.11 -21.70
N ILE A 208 6.43 23.29 -21.82
CA ILE A 208 5.97 22.36 -20.77
C ILE A 208 6.00 20.95 -21.37
N GLU A 209 6.82 20.06 -20.81
CA GLU A 209 7.01 18.69 -21.30
C GLU A 209 6.42 17.70 -20.32
N LEU A 210 5.73 16.70 -20.87
CA LEU A 210 5.16 15.59 -20.14
C LEU A 210 5.79 14.28 -20.63
N ASP A 211 6.19 13.44 -19.70
CA ASP A 211 6.80 12.14 -19.98
C ASP A 211 6.12 11.02 -19.17
N LEU A 212 6.01 9.85 -19.79
CA LEU A 212 5.50 8.65 -19.15
C LEU A 212 6.63 7.70 -18.72
N TRP A 213 6.41 7.07 -17.57
CA TRP A 213 7.34 6.16 -16.93
C TRP A 213 6.60 4.95 -16.34
N LEU A 214 7.29 3.83 -16.20
CA LEU A 214 6.94 2.78 -15.26
C LEU A 214 7.72 2.99 -13.95
N SER A 215 7.06 2.85 -12.81
CA SER A 215 7.67 3.08 -11.48
C SER A 215 7.14 2.10 -10.43
N GLY A 216 7.61 2.20 -9.19
CA GLY A 216 7.21 1.33 -8.07
C GLY A 216 8.37 0.58 -7.40
N GLY A 217 9.51 0.48 -8.08
CA GLY A 217 10.78 -0.03 -7.53
C GLY A 217 11.92 1.00 -7.65
N ASP A 218 13.14 0.60 -7.29
CA ASP A 218 14.30 1.49 -7.16
C ASP A 218 14.76 2.14 -8.49
N ASN A 219 14.35 1.59 -9.64
CA ASN A 219 14.78 2.04 -10.97
C ASN A 219 13.56 2.25 -11.88
N PRO A 220 12.94 3.46 -11.88
CA PRO A 220 11.86 3.76 -12.82
C PRO A 220 12.36 3.69 -14.27
N MET A 221 11.48 3.27 -15.17
CA MET A 221 11.78 3.09 -16.58
C MET A 221 11.03 4.13 -17.40
N HIS A 222 11.74 4.91 -18.22
CA HIS A 222 11.14 5.86 -19.14
C HIS A 222 10.44 5.12 -20.28
N LEU A 223 9.15 5.40 -20.50
CA LEU A 223 8.40 4.86 -21.64
C LEU A 223 8.52 5.77 -22.86
N GLY A 224 8.58 7.08 -22.65
CA GLY A 224 8.74 8.07 -23.71
C GLY A 224 8.01 9.38 -23.45
N PRO A 225 8.20 10.37 -24.35
CA PRO A 225 7.50 11.64 -24.28
C PRO A 225 6.01 11.45 -24.55
N LEU A 226 5.18 12.12 -23.75
CA LEU A 226 3.73 12.14 -23.86
C LEU A 226 3.27 13.35 -24.68
N PHE A 227 3.72 14.55 -24.29
CA PHE A 227 3.26 15.80 -24.87
C PHE A 227 4.23 16.94 -24.59
N THR A 228 4.27 17.93 -25.46
CA THR A 228 4.97 19.19 -25.23
C THR A 228 4.02 20.33 -25.56
N LEU A 229 3.76 21.23 -24.61
CA LEU A 229 3.09 22.51 -24.85
C LEU A 229 4.15 23.59 -25.07
N GLU A 230 4.28 24.00 -26.32
CA GLU A 230 5.14 25.09 -26.80
C GLU A 230 4.44 25.83 -27.95
N ARG A 231 5.07 26.92 -28.44
CA ARG A 231 4.50 27.76 -29.51
C ARG A 231 4.03 26.95 -30.73
N GLN A 232 4.81 25.98 -31.19
CA GLN A 232 4.46 25.16 -32.35
C GLN A 232 3.18 24.35 -32.11
N THR A 233 3.12 23.62 -31.00
CA THR A 233 1.95 22.81 -30.64
C THR A 233 0.72 23.65 -30.30
N ALA A 234 0.88 24.79 -29.63
CA ALA A 234 -0.22 25.72 -29.38
C ALA A 234 -0.80 26.25 -30.71
N THR A 235 0.06 26.59 -31.68
CA THR A 235 -0.35 27.05 -33.02
C THR A 235 -1.06 25.93 -33.81
N ALA A 236 -0.61 24.68 -33.67
CA ALA A 236 -1.27 23.54 -34.31
C ALA A 236 -2.68 23.34 -33.74
N LEU A 237 -2.82 23.36 -32.41
CA LEU A 237 -4.11 23.26 -31.71
C LEU A 237 -5.05 24.41 -32.08
N GLN A 238 -4.54 25.64 -32.17
CA GLN A 238 -5.29 26.82 -32.61
C GLN A 238 -5.93 26.63 -33.99
N ARG A 239 -5.23 25.92 -34.89
CA ARG A 239 -5.69 25.61 -36.25
C ARG A 239 -6.59 24.37 -36.33
N GLY A 240 -6.92 23.76 -35.19
CA GLY A 240 -7.75 22.56 -35.08
C GLY A 240 -6.99 21.24 -35.28
N ASP A 241 -5.66 21.25 -35.29
CA ASP A 241 -4.88 20.01 -35.31
C ASP A 241 -4.74 19.43 -33.90
N LEU A 242 -5.56 18.40 -33.61
CA LEU A 242 -5.59 17.71 -32.33
C LEU A 242 -4.68 16.46 -32.31
N SER A 243 -3.85 16.23 -33.33
CA SER A 243 -3.03 15.02 -33.43
C SER A 243 -2.02 14.88 -32.29
N CYS A 244 -1.52 16.00 -31.76
CA CYS A 244 -0.59 16.02 -30.63
C CYS A 244 -1.23 15.64 -29.28
N LEU A 245 -2.57 15.55 -29.19
CA LEU A 245 -3.30 15.21 -27.97
C LEU A 245 -3.54 13.71 -27.81
N GLN A 246 -3.06 12.86 -28.73
CA GLN A 246 -3.23 11.42 -28.62
C GLN A 246 -2.08 10.67 -29.28
N GLY A 247 -1.81 9.46 -28.80
CA GLY A 247 -0.75 8.62 -29.33
C GLY A 247 -0.64 7.29 -28.60
N SER A 248 0.48 6.61 -28.81
CA SER A 248 0.80 5.36 -28.12
C SER A 248 2.28 5.19 -27.90
N LEU A 249 2.66 4.57 -26.78
CA LEU A 249 4.02 4.16 -26.46
C LEU A 249 4.10 2.63 -26.35
N PRO A 250 5.18 2.00 -26.84
CA PRO A 250 5.41 0.58 -26.62
C PRO A 250 5.67 0.30 -25.13
N VAL A 251 5.14 -0.82 -24.63
CA VAL A 251 5.43 -1.31 -23.28
C VAL A 251 6.57 -2.32 -23.38
N PRO A 252 7.82 -1.96 -22.99
CA PRO A 252 8.95 -2.87 -23.06
C PRO A 252 8.84 -3.99 -22.01
N GLU A 253 9.77 -4.96 -22.04
CA GLU A 253 9.97 -5.87 -20.91
C GLU A 253 10.48 -5.10 -19.69
N TYR A 254 9.89 -5.37 -18.51
CA TYR A 254 10.24 -4.67 -17.28
C TYR A 254 10.16 -5.57 -16.05
N SER A 255 10.84 -5.16 -14.97
CA SER A 255 10.86 -5.87 -13.69
C SER A 255 9.48 -5.89 -13.03
N SER A 256 9.10 -7.00 -12.38
CA SER A 256 7.84 -7.11 -11.63
C SER A 256 7.70 -6.12 -10.47
N THR A 257 8.77 -5.40 -10.12
CA THR A 257 8.77 -4.30 -9.15
C THR A 257 8.18 -3.00 -9.71
N LEU A 258 8.15 -2.80 -11.03
CA LEU A 258 7.53 -1.63 -11.64
C LEU A 258 6.04 -1.87 -11.84
N THR A 259 5.24 -1.37 -10.91
CA THR A 259 3.81 -1.64 -10.83
C THR A 259 2.96 -0.46 -11.31
N ASP A 260 3.50 0.75 -11.30
CA ASP A 260 2.77 2.00 -11.52
C ASP A 260 3.10 2.63 -12.87
N ILE A 261 2.13 3.32 -13.48
CA ILE A 261 2.41 4.33 -14.51
C ILE A 261 2.62 5.67 -13.79
N LYS A 262 3.72 6.37 -14.10
CA LYS A 262 4.06 7.68 -13.56
C LYS A 262 4.13 8.70 -14.70
N LEU A 263 3.47 9.85 -14.52
CA LEU A 263 3.51 11.00 -15.40
C LEU A 263 4.32 12.12 -14.73
N THR A 264 5.36 12.61 -15.41
CA THR A 264 6.18 13.74 -14.93
C THR A 264 5.92 14.99 -15.75
N THR A 265 6.08 16.15 -15.11
CA THR A 265 6.01 17.46 -15.77
C THR A 265 7.35 18.17 -15.65
N TYR A 266 7.87 18.68 -16.76
CA TYR A 266 9.03 19.57 -16.83
C TYR A 266 8.57 20.91 -17.40
N ILE A 267 9.08 22.02 -16.86
CA ILE A 267 8.70 23.37 -17.32
C ILE A 267 9.95 24.19 -17.57
N GLN A 268 10.12 24.71 -18.79
CA GLN A 268 11.08 25.75 -19.10
C GLN A 268 10.34 27.07 -19.22
N VAL A 269 10.50 27.95 -18.22
CA VAL A 269 9.94 29.31 -18.29
C VAL A 269 10.68 30.11 -19.35
N TYR A 270 12.01 30.13 -19.27
CA TYR A 270 12.93 30.78 -20.20
C TYR A 270 14.29 30.03 -20.18
N PRO A 271 15.20 30.16 -21.17
CA PRO A 271 16.45 29.38 -21.16
C PRO A 271 17.27 29.61 -19.89
N GLY A 272 17.61 28.52 -19.19
CA GLY A 272 18.29 28.55 -17.89
C GLY A 272 17.36 28.63 -16.67
N TYR A 273 16.06 28.86 -16.86
CA TYR A 273 15.06 28.97 -15.80
C TYR A 273 14.01 27.87 -15.97
N VAL A 274 14.24 26.77 -15.25
CA VAL A 274 13.50 25.51 -15.42
C VAL A 274 13.00 25.00 -14.08
N LEU A 275 11.85 24.32 -14.09
CA LEU A 275 11.33 23.54 -12.98
C LEU A 275 11.41 22.05 -13.34
N LEU A 276 12.09 21.29 -12.49
CA LEU A 276 12.29 19.85 -12.57
C LEU A 276 11.31 19.11 -11.65
N GLU A 277 11.28 17.79 -11.80
CA GLU A 277 10.44 16.91 -10.99
C GLU A 277 10.62 17.19 -9.48
N ASN A 278 9.50 17.28 -8.75
CA ASN A 278 9.44 17.51 -7.30
C ASN A 278 10.00 18.87 -6.80
N GLN A 279 10.21 19.84 -7.67
CA GLN A 279 10.66 21.18 -7.25
C GLN A 279 9.51 22.15 -6.92
N SER A 280 8.33 21.92 -7.49
CA SER A 280 7.12 22.74 -7.34
C SER A 280 5.88 21.83 -7.37
N GLN A 281 4.75 22.33 -6.87
CA GLN A 281 3.44 21.72 -7.06
C GLN A 281 3.13 21.44 -8.54
N LEU A 282 3.62 22.26 -9.47
CA LEU A 282 3.43 22.06 -10.93
C LEU A 282 4.21 20.86 -11.49
N ASN A 283 5.19 20.34 -10.76
CA ASN A 283 6.10 19.28 -11.20
C ASN A 283 6.06 18.06 -10.29
N LEU A 284 5.02 17.95 -9.45
CA LEU A 284 4.76 16.73 -8.70
C LEU A 284 4.33 15.61 -9.67
N PRO A 285 4.90 14.40 -9.54
CA PRO A 285 4.52 13.30 -10.40
C PRO A 285 3.10 12.80 -10.10
N LEU A 286 2.35 12.52 -11.16
CA LEU A 286 1.04 11.87 -11.08
C LEU A 286 1.20 10.35 -11.30
N TYR A 287 0.36 9.55 -10.64
CA TYR A 287 0.47 8.09 -10.69
C TYR A 287 -0.86 7.41 -10.98
N GLU A 288 -0.83 6.44 -11.89
CA GLU A 288 -1.81 5.35 -11.93
C GLU A 288 -1.20 4.14 -11.22
N ARG A 289 -1.51 4.03 -9.92
CA ARG A 289 -0.92 3.01 -9.04
C ARG A 289 -1.33 1.62 -9.46
N ASN A 290 -0.44 0.64 -9.34
CA ASN A 290 -0.60 -0.79 -9.64
C ASN A 290 -0.99 -1.12 -11.10
N ALA A 291 -0.88 -0.18 -12.05
CA ALA A 291 -1.30 -0.30 -13.45
C ALA A 291 -0.88 -1.61 -14.15
N LEU A 292 0.37 -2.04 -13.99
CA LEU A 292 0.92 -3.28 -14.57
C LEU A 292 0.60 -3.48 -16.07
N PRO A 293 0.97 -2.55 -16.97
CA PRO A 293 0.70 -2.71 -18.41
C PRO A 293 1.44 -3.93 -18.97
N ARG A 294 0.81 -4.74 -19.82
CA ARG A 294 1.36 -5.98 -20.36
C ARG A 294 2.56 -5.69 -21.28
N PRO A 295 3.75 -6.25 -21.00
CA PRO A 295 4.90 -6.15 -21.92
C PRO A 295 4.57 -6.63 -23.34
N GLY A 296 5.20 -6.00 -24.33
CA GLY A 296 5.00 -6.30 -25.75
C GLY A 296 3.72 -5.72 -26.37
N THR A 297 2.95 -4.93 -25.61
CA THR A 297 1.73 -4.25 -26.09
C THR A 297 1.95 -2.74 -26.27
N LEU A 298 0.90 -2.02 -26.65
CA LEU A 298 0.90 -0.55 -26.77
C LEU A 298 0.07 0.07 -25.64
N LEU A 299 0.65 1.05 -24.95
CA LEU A 299 -0.05 1.96 -24.05
C LEU A 299 -0.53 3.16 -24.87
N GLN A 300 -1.84 3.28 -25.03
CA GLN A 300 -2.50 4.40 -25.69
C GLN A 300 -2.74 5.53 -24.71
N TYR A 301 -2.62 6.78 -25.18
CA TYR A 301 -2.93 7.96 -24.38
C TYR A 301 -3.76 8.95 -25.18
N ARG A 302 -4.60 9.71 -24.46
CA ARG A 302 -5.39 10.82 -25.01
C ARG A 302 -5.55 11.92 -23.97
N TYR A 303 -5.38 13.17 -24.38
CA TYR A 303 -5.78 14.34 -23.62
C TYR A 303 -7.20 14.75 -24.01
N THR A 304 -8.05 14.93 -23.01
CA THR A 304 -9.41 15.47 -23.20
C THR A 304 -9.37 16.97 -22.97
N LEU A 305 -9.84 17.75 -23.94
CA LEU A 305 -10.18 19.16 -23.75
C LEU A 305 -11.63 19.27 -23.26
N GLY A 306 -11.95 20.32 -22.51
CA GLY A 306 -13.31 20.57 -22.00
C GLY A 306 -13.29 21.11 -20.58
N GLU A 307 -14.39 20.95 -19.85
CA GLU A 307 -14.55 21.44 -18.47
C GLU A 307 -13.58 20.79 -17.45
N ASP A 308 -13.08 19.59 -17.76
CA ASP A 308 -12.18 18.81 -16.91
C ASP A 308 -11.04 18.22 -17.74
N PRO A 309 -10.06 19.06 -18.13
CA PRO A 309 -8.98 18.63 -18.98
C PRO A 309 -8.09 17.61 -18.28
N ARG A 310 -7.78 16.48 -18.95
CA ARG A 310 -6.99 15.40 -18.35
C ARG A 310 -6.47 14.40 -19.36
N TRP A 311 -5.41 13.70 -18.97
CA TRP A 311 -4.91 12.51 -19.67
C TRP A 311 -5.71 11.27 -19.32
N GLN A 312 -5.95 10.43 -20.33
CA GLN A 312 -6.53 9.11 -20.23
C GLN A 312 -5.54 8.11 -20.81
N PHE A 313 -5.32 6.99 -20.11
CA PHE A 313 -4.45 5.91 -20.54
C PHE A 313 -5.27 4.66 -20.83
N GLY A 314 -4.98 4.00 -21.94
CA GLY A 314 -5.59 2.73 -22.34
C GLY A 314 -4.50 1.70 -22.61
N TYR A 315 -4.50 0.59 -21.88
CA TYR A 315 -3.49 -0.45 -22.00
C TYR A 315 -4.04 -1.82 -21.60
N GLU A 316 -3.46 -2.87 -22.14
CA GLU A 316 -3.70 -4.22 -21.63
C GLU A 316 -3.01 -4.35 -20.27
N SER A 317 -3.75 -4.69 -19.23
CA SER A 317 -3.17 -4.85 -17.89
C SER A 317 -2.90 -6.32 -17.56
N LEU A 318 -1.84 -6.58 -16.80
CA LEU A 318 -1.63 -7.85 -16.11
C LEU A 318 -2.49 -7.96 -14.83
N ARG A 319 -3.29 -6.94 -14.51
CA ARG A 319 -4.33 -7.02 -13.48
C ARG A 319 -5.40 -8.02 -13.89
N ASN A 320 -5.96 -8.70 -12.89
CA ASN A 320 -7.09 -9.63 -13.04
C ASN A 320 -6.79 -10.81 -13.96
N GLN A 321 -5.53 -11.25 -14.04
CA GLN A 321 -5.28 -12.57 -14.62
C GLN A 321 -6.05 -13.61 -13.80
N PRO A 322 -6.79 -14.53 -14.44
CA PRO A 322 -7.45 -15.60 -13.73
C PRO A 322 -6.40 -16.36 -12.90
N LEU A 323 -6.77 -16.73 -11.68
CA LEU A 323 -5.92 -17.63 -10.89
C LEU A 323 -5.70 -18.89 -11.73
N PRO A 324 -4.46 -19.37 -11.85
CA PRO A 324 -4.20 -20.59 -12.59
C PRO A 324 -4.96 -21.76 -11.95
N ASP A 325 -5.31 -22.77 -12.76
CA ASP A 325 -5.89 -24.00 -12.24
C ASP A 325 -4.96 -24.62 -11.19
N SER A 326 -5.51 -25.39 -10.24
CA SER A 326 -4.68 -26.10 -9.24
C SER A 326 -3.65 -27.04 -9.87
N ASP A 327 -3.88 -27.46 -11.11
CA ASP A 327 -3.00 -28.31 -11.92
C ASP A 327 -2.00 -27.57 -12.79
N ALA A 328 -2.05 -26.23 -12.79
CA ALA A 328 -1.13 -25.45 -13.59
C ALA A 328 0.32 -25.77 -13.19
N PRO A 329 1.21 -25.99 -14.19
CA PRO A 329 2.57 -26.41 -13.91
C PRO A 329 3.35 -25.27 -13.24
N GLY A 330 3.79 -25.50 -12.00
CA GLY A 330 4.92 -24.79 -11.39
C GLY A 330 6.25 -25.48 -11.73
N GLY A 331 7.38 -24.87 -11.36
CA GLY A 331 8.71 -25.46 -11.52
C GLY A 331 8.90 -26.72 -10.66
N LEU A 332 8.21 -26.83 -9.52
CA LEU A 332 8.21 -28.05 -8.70
C LEU A 332 7.18 -29.08 -9.13
N GLY A 333 6.12 -28.67 -9.84
CA GLY A 333 5.01 -29.57 -10.17
C GLY A 333 4.23 -30.07 -8.95
N VAL A 334 4.15 -29.28 -7.88
CA VAL A 334 3.30 -29.56 -6.71
C VAL A 334 1.90 -28.99 -6.94
N PHE A 335 0.88 -29.81 -6.76
CA PHE A 335 -0.53 -29.46 -6.92
C PHE A 335 -0.89 -28.26 -6.05
N HIS A 336 -1.62 -27.31 -6.63
CA HIS A 336 -2.12 -26.10 -5.98
C HIS A 336 -1.06 -25.07 -5.53
N LEU A 337 0.24 -25.39 -5.55
CA LEU A 337 1.30 -24.49 -5.07
C LEU A 337 1.41 -23.20 -5.90
N ALA A 338 1.38 -23.31 -7.22
CA ALA A 338 1.41 -22.14 -8.11
C ALA A 338 0.17 -21.26 -7.91
N ARG A 339 -1.01 -21.88 -7.80
CA ARG A 339 -2.28 -21.19 -7.56
C ARG A 339 -2.27 -20.43 -6.24
N PHE A 340 -1.80 -21.06 -5.16
CA PHE A 340 -1.62 -20.42 -3.86
C PHE A 340 -0.73 -19.18 -3.96
N TRP A 341 0.44 -19.29 -4.61
CA TRP A 341 1.33 -18.15 -4.81
C TRP A 341 0.65 -17.02 -5.58
N HIS A 342 0.01 -17.32 -6.71
CA HIS A 342 -0.71 -16.32 -7.52
C HIS A 342 -1.85 -15.64 -6.74
N LYS A 343 -2.58 -16.40 -5.91
CA LYS A 343 -3.63 -15.85 -5.04
C LYS A 343 -3.06 -14.89 -4.00
N ALA A 344 -1.98 -15.29 -3.32
CA ALA A 344 -1.31 -14.44 -2.35
C ALA A 344 -0.76 -13.15 -3.01
N GLN A 345 -0.20 -13.25 -4.22
CA GLN A 345 0.27 -12.06 -4.95
C GLN A 345 -0.88 -11.14 -5.39
N ALA A 346 -2.03 -11.71 -5.80
CA ALA A 346 -3.22 -10.93 -6.12
C ALA A 346 -3.71 -10.14 -4.88
N GLN A 347 -3.78 -10.82 -3.72
CA GLN A 347 -4.14 -10.21 -2.45
C GLN A 347 -3.15 -9.11 -2.03
N LYS A 348 -1.84 -9.38 -2.13
CA LYS A 348 -0.77 -8.39 -1.86
C LYS A 348 -0.94 -7.11 -2.68
N ARG A 349 -1.44 -7.23 -3.92
CA ARG A 349 -1.67 -6.11 -4.86
C ARG A 349 -3.07 -5.51 -4.76
N SER A 350 -3.87 -5.92 -3.75
CA SER A 350 -5.27 -5.52 -3.61
C SER A 350 -6.11 -5.77 -4.86
N GLN A 351 -5.78 -6.83 -5.62
CA GLN A 351 -6.56 -7.24 -6.78
C GLN A 351 -7.77 -8.05 -6.33
N PRO A 352 -8.95 -7.84 -6.94
CA PRO A 352 -10.11 -8.65 -6.63
C PRO A 352 -9.85 -10.11 -7.01
N LEU A 353 -10.21 -11.02 -6.11
CA LEU A 353 -10.22 -12.45 -6.42
C LEU A 353 -11.38 -12.77 -7.38
N PRO A 354 -11.30 -13.86 -8.16
CA PRO A 354 -12.36 -14.27 -9.07
C PRO A 354 -13.73 -14.35 -8.37
N GLU A 355 -14.76 -13.82 -9.03
CA GLU A 355 -16.14 -13.89 -8.54
C GLU A 355 -16.59 -15.35 -8.41
N GLY A 356 -17.18 -15.71 -7.28
CA GLY A 356 -17.61 -17.09 -6.99
C GLY A 356 -16.50 -18.03 -6.49
N LEU A 357 -15.28 -17.53 -6.24
CA LEU A 357 -14.24 -18.32 -5.59
C LEU A 357 -14.65 -18.69 -4.15
N ASP A 358 -14.73 -19.99 -3.86
CA ASP A 358 -14.91 -20.47 -2.48
C ASP A 358 -13.62 -20.31 -1.70
N THR A 359 -13.48 -19.18 -1.01
CA THR A 359 -12.30 -18.83 -0.23
C THR A 359 -12.06 -19.77 0.95
N ALA A 360 -13.12 -20.40 1.49
CA ALA A 360 -13.00 -21.32 2.62
C ALA A 360 -12.37 -22.64 2.18
N THR A 361 -12.85 -23.21 1.06
CA THR A 361 -12.27 -24.43 0.47
C THR A 361 -10.84 -24.19 -0.01
N GLU A 362 -10.56 -23.04 -0.63
CA GLU A 362 -9.20 -22.64 -1.02
C GLU A 362 -8.26 -22.60 0.18
N TRP A 363 -8.68 -21.94 1.27
CA TRP A 363 -7.87 -21.84 2.48
C TRP A 363 -7.60 -23.21 3.13
N GLN A 364 -8.59 -24.11 3.14
CA GLN A 364 -8.41 -25.46 3.64
C GLN A 364 -7.36 -26.23 2.84
N LEU A 365 -7.42 -26.15 1.50
CA LEU A 365 -6.47 -26.80 0.61
C LEU A 365 -5.05 -26.23 0.78
N GLU A 366 -4.92 -24.91 0.97
CA GLU A 366 -3.64 -24.25 1.25
C GLU A 366 -3.06 -24.68 2.59
N ARG A 367 -3.90 -24.78 3.62
CA ARG A 367 -3.46 -25.30 4.94
C ARG A 367 -2.94 -26.72 4.83
N MET A 368 -3.68 -27.58 4.13
CA MET A 368 -3.23 -28.96 3.86
C MET A 368 -1.93 -28.99 3.07
N LEU A 369 -1.80 -28.16 2.02
CA LEU A 369 -0.58 -28.02 1.24
C LEU A 369 0.62 -27.65 2.13
N MET A 370 0.46 -26.66 3.02
CA MET A 370 1.50 -26.26 3.97
C MET A 370 1.88 -27.39 4.93
N ASP A 371 0.89 -28.13 5.42
CA ASP A 371 1.09 -29.20 6.39
C ASP A 371 1.75 -30.44 5.77
N VAL A 372 1.34 -30.87 4.57
CA VAL A 372 1.98 -32.02 3.88
C VAL A 372 3.37 -31.72 3.36
N LEU A 373 3.68 -30.44 3.10
CA LEU A 373 5.02 -29.99 2.74
C LEU A 373 5.90 -29.65 3.94
N ALA A 374 5.39 -29.74 5.18
CA ALA A 374 6.10 -29.40 6.41
C ALA A 374 6.64 -27.96 6.45
N LEU A 375 5.88 -27.01 5.89
CA LEU A 375 6.33 -25.62 5.75
C LEU A 375 6.05 -24.75 6.98
N GLY A 376 4.96 -25.03 7.69
CA GLY A 376 4.47 -24.18 8.78
C GLY A 376 3.75 -22.93 8.29
N LEU A 377 2.68 -22.54 9.00
CA LEU A 377 1.77 -21.48 8.58
C LEU A 377 2.44 -20.10 8.48
N GLU A 378 2.98 -19.60 9.60
CA GLU A 378 3.59 -18.26 9.69
C GLU A 378 4.76 -18.08 8.71
N PRO A 379 5.78 -18.96 8.67
CA PRO A 379 6.90 -18.79 7.74
C PRO A 379 6.49 -18.91 6.26
N THR A 380 5.46 -19.70 5.95
CA THR A 380 4.92 -19.77 4.58
C THR A 380 4.25 -18.48 4.18
N LEU A 381 3.40 -17.91 5.04
CA LEU A 381 2.74 -16.63 4.78
C LEU A 381 3.76 -15.49 4.65
N GLU A 382 4.77 -15.44 5.53
CA GLU A 382 5.86 -14.46 5.40
C GLU A 382 6.59 -14.61 4.07
N ARG A 383 6.95 -15.85 3.70
CA ARG A 383 7.70 -16.09 2.46
C ARG A 383 6.87 -15.81 1.21
N VAL A 384 5.65 -16.31 1.12
CA VAL A 384 4.83 -16.18 -0.09
C VAL A 384 4.57 -14.71 -0.41
N TYR A 385 4.41 -13.86 0.61
CA TYR A 385 4.26 -12.41 0.43
C TYR A 385 5.60 -11.70 0.16
N ALA A 386 6.71 -12.19 0.70
CA ALA A 386 8.04 -11.62 0.46
C ALA A 386 8.59 -11.93 -0.94
N SER A 387 8.30 -13.12 -1.49
CA SER A 387 8.88 -13.57 -2.76
C SER A 387 8.41 -12.76 -3.97
N HIS A 388 9.35 -12.44 -4.86
CA HIS A 388 9.13 -11.64 -6.06
C HIS A 388 8.75 -12.49 -7.29
N SER A 389 8.98 -13.80 -7.22
CA SER A 389 8.64 -14.76 -8.28
C SER A 389 8.22 -16.11 -7.70
N LEU A 390 7.46 -16.89 -8.49
CA LEU A 390 7.09 -18.26 -8.12
C LEU A 390 8.34 -19.13 -7.93
N ALA A 391 9.34 -19.00 -8.79
CA ALA A 391 10.59 -19.77 -8.70
C ALA A 391 11.38 -19.53 -7.40
N GLU A 392 11.33 -18.30 -6.88
CA GLU A 392 11.92 -17.97 -5.58
C GLU A 392 11.17 -18.65 -4.43
N PHE A 393 9.83 -18.62 -4.47
CA PHE A 393 8.99 -19.29 -3.48
C PHE A 393 9.19 -20.81 -3.52
N GLU A 394 9.24 -21.40 -4.71
CA GLU A 394 9.52 -22.81 -4.93
C GLU A 394 10.90 -23.24 -4.42
N ARG A 395 11.92 -22.40 -4.60
CA ARG A 395 13.24 -22.68 -4.03
C ARG A 395 13.20 -22.72 -2.50
N TRP A 396 12.49 -21.78 -1.87
CA TRP A 396 12.30 -21.79 -0.42
C TRP A 396 11.56 -23.06 0.06
N VAL A 397 10.54 -23.53 -0.67
CA VAL A 397 9.86 -24.80 -0.35
C VAL A 397 10.84 -25.97 -0.33
N LEU A 398 11.75 -26.06 -1.32
CA LEU A 398 12.80 -27.09 -1.36
C LEU A 398 13.82 -26.97 -0.21
N ASP A 399 14.17 -25.74 0.18
CA ASP A 399 15.11 -25.50 1.28
C ASP A 399 14.52 -25.98 2.62
N ILE A 400 13.21 -25.85 2.82
CA ILE A 400 12.51 -26.32 4.03
C ILE A 400 12.24 -27.82 3.99
N ASN A 401 11.88 -28.36 2.83
CA ASN A 401 11.60 -29.78 2.65
C ASN A 401 12.31 -30.34 1.39
N PRO A 402 13.57 -30.80 1.54
CA PRO A 402 14.35 -31.34 0.43
C PRO A 402 13.76 -32.58 -0.23
N ASP A 403 12.90 -33.35 0.48
CA ASP A 403 12.26 -34.56 -0.07
C ASP A 403 11.32 -34.22 -1.24
N VAL A 404 10.85 -32.97 -1.33
CA VAL A 404 10.08 -32.45 -2.47
C VAL A 404 10.88 -32.53 -3.78
N ALA A 405 12.21 -32.68 -3.75
CA ALA A 405 13.01 -32.95 -4.95
C ALA A 405 12.76 -34.34 -5.56
N SER A 406 12.26 -35.32 -4.80
CA SER A 406 11.88 -36.66 -5.32
C SER A 406 10.56 -36.61 -6.10
N ALA A 407 10.54 -37.22 -7.28
CA ALA A 407 9.32 -37.31 -8.09
C ALA A 407 8.25 -38.19 -7.41
N GLU A 408 8.68 -39.27 -6.76
CA GLU A 408 7.82 -40.18 -6.02
C GLU A 408 7.14 -39.47 -4.84
N TYR A 409 7.91 -38.67 -4.09
CA TYR A 409 7.38 -37.88 -2.97
C TYR A 409 6.35 -36.84 -3.45
N ARG A 410 6.68 -36.09 -4.52
CA ARG A 410 5.72 -35.14 -5.13
C ARG A 410 4.46 -35.83 -5.63
N GLN A 411 4.59 -36.99 -6.26
CA GLN A 411 3.44 -37.75 -6.74
C GLN A 411 2.52 -38.17 -5.59
N ALA A 412 3.08 -38.63 -4.47
CA ALA A 412 2.33 -38.99 -3.28
C ALA A 412 1.58 -37.78 -2.67
N ILE A 413 2.24 -36.63 -2.56
CA ILE A 413 1.62 -35.38 -2.08
C ILE A 413 0.49 -34.94 -3.01
N ASN A 414 0.76 -34.88 -4.33
CA ASN A 414 -0.23 -34.46 -5.31
C ASN A 414 -1.45 -35.38 -5.33
N GLN A 415 -1.24 -36.69 -5.25
CA GLN A 415 -2.33 -37.66 -5.18
C GLN A 415 -3.20 -37.40 -3.95
N ARG A 416 -2.59 -37.17 -2.79
CA ARG A 416 -3.30 -36.85 -1.56
C ARG A 416 -4.13 -35.58 -1.75
N LEU A 417 -3.49 -34.45 -2.11
CA LEU A 417 -4.18 -33.16 -2.26
C LEU A 417 -5.31 -33.18 -3.31
N ARG A 418 -5.16 -33.95 -4.40
CA ARG A 418 -6.24 -34.14 -5.39
C ARG A 418 -7.45 -34.87 -4.81
N GLN A 419 -7.22 -35.95 -4.06
CA GLN A 419 -8.30 -36.69 -3.40
C GLN A 419 -9.12 -35.76 -2.48
N TRP A 420 -8.45 -34.85 -1.77
CA TRP A 420 -9.11 -33.81 -0.98
C TRP A 420 -9.91 -32.83 -1.84
N ALA A 421 -9.27 -32.25 -2.86
CA ALA A 421 -9.88 -31.23 -3.71
C ALA A 421 -11.11 -31.76 -4.49
N GLU A 422 -11.07 -33.03 -4.93
CA GLU A 422 -12.18 -33.68 -5.64
C GLU A 422 -13.35 -34.06 -4.70
N GLY A 423 -13.24 -33.73 -3.41
CA GLY A 423 -14.27 -34.07 -2.43
C GLY A 423 -14.44 -35.58 -2.33
N ALA A 424 -13.37 -36.37 -2.53
CA ALA A 424 -13.34 -37.77 -2.18
C ALA A 424 -13.39 -37.86 -0.65
N ARG A 425 -14.58 -37.55 -0.11
CA ARG A 425 -15.07 -38.12 1.11
C ARG A 425 -15.04 -39.61 0.83
N VAL A 426 -13.94 -40.26 1.15
CA VAL A 426 -14.02 -41.66 1.51
C VAL A 426 -15.16 -41.65 2.53
N SER A 427 -16.27 -42.30 2.17
CA SER A 427 -17.38 -42.52 3.10
C SER A 427 -16.73 -42.93 4.42
N PRO A 428 -17.21 -42.45 5.59
CA PRO A 428 -16.70 -42.92 6.88
C PRO A 428 -16.50 -44.42 6.73
N ALA A 429 -15.27 -44.89 7.02
CA ALA A 429 -14.81 -46.22 6.62
C ALA A 429 -15.98 -47.20 6.79
N ALA A 430 -16.25 -48.04 5.79
CA ALA A 430 -17.38 -48.96 5.85
C ALA A 430 -17.16 -49.96 7.00
N GLY A 431 -17.46 -49.54 8.23
CA GLY A 431 -17.01 -50.16 9.48
C GLY A 431 -16.44 -49.15 10.50
N PHE A 432 -16.76 -49.37 11.77
CA PHE A 432 -16.16 -48.67 12.90
C PHE A 432 -14.63 -48.82 12.88
N ILE A 433 -13.89 -47.72 12.99
CA ILE A 433 -12.43 -47.74 13.10
C ILE A 433 -12.07 -48.02 14.56
N ASP A 434 -11.58 -49.22 14.82
CA ASP A 434 -10.98 -49.57 16.11
C ASP A 434 -9.59 -48.95 16.25
N GLY A 435 -9.12 -48.81 17.48
CA GLY A 435 -7.85 -48.15 17.75
C GLY A 435 -7.34 -48.38 19.18
N PRO A 436 -6.25 -47.70 19.55
CA PRO A 436 -5.56 -47.97 20.81
C PRO A 436 -6.28 -47.41 22.05
N LEU A 437 -7.34 -46.61 21.91
CA LEU A 437 -8.16 -46.15 23.03
C LEU A 437 -9.15 -47.23 23.45
N ASN A 438 -9.17 -47.55 24.75
CA ASN A 438 -10.13 -48.50 25.31
C ASN A 438 -11.50 -47.86 25.59
N ALA A 439 -12.48 -48.67 26.01
CA ALA A 439 -13.84 -48.20 26.28
C ALA A 439 -13.94 -47.13 27.38
N GLU A 440 -13.13 -47.22 28.43
CA GLU A 440 -13.11 -46.23 29.52
C GLU A 440 -12.55 -44.88 29.03
N GLN A 441 -11.50 -44.94 28.21
CA GLN A 441 -10.89 -43.77 27.57
C GLN A 441 -11.86 -43.08 26.60
N LEU A 442 -12.56 -43.85 25.77
CA LEU A 442 -13.59 -43.32 24.88
C LEU A 442 -14.76 -42.72 25.67
N GLN A 443 -15.20 -43.39 26.75
CA GLN A 443 -16.23 -42.82 27.63
C GLN A 443 -15.78 -41.52 28.30
N HIS A 444 -14.51 -41.43 28.70
CA HIS A 444 -13.93 -40.21 29.24
C HIS A 444 -13.92 -39.08 28.22
N TRP A 445 -13.48 -39.35 26.98
CA TRP A 445 -13.53 -38.41 25.86
C TRP A 445 -14.96 -37.91 25.61
N GLU A 446 -15.92 -38.82 25.49
CA GLU A 446 -17.33 -38.45 25.29
C GLU A 446 -17.86 -37.58 26.42
N THR A 447 -17.57 -37.95 27.67
CA THR A 447 -18.08 -37.23 28.85
C THR A 447 -17.45 -35.85 29.01
N HIS A 448 -16.15 -35.73 28.81
CA HIS A 448 -15.38 -34.56 29.20
C HIS A 448 -14.87 -33.71 28.03
N GLY A 449 -14.90 -34.23 26.81
CA GLY A 449 -14.42 -33.55 25.60
C GLY A 449 -12.90 -33.43 25.51
N TYR A 450 -12.15 -34.07 26.41
CA TYR A 450 -10.70 -34.15 26.36
C TYR A 450 -10.22 -35.53 26.80
N ILE A 451 -8.99 -35.90 26.43
CA ILE A 451 -8.34 -37.13 26.86
C ILE A 451 -6.82 -36.94 26.99
N VAL A 452 -6.23 -37.61 27.97
CA VAL A 452 -4.77 -37.73 28.14
C VAL A 452 -4.33 -39.14 27.79
N VAL A 453 -3.44 -39.28 26.82
CA VAL A 453 -2.92 -40.57 26.36
C VAL A 453 -1.43 -40.69 26.69
N PRO A 454 -1.02 -41.69 27.50
CA PRO A 454 0.32 -41.72 28.03
C PRO A 454 1.36 -42.21 27.02
N GLY A 455 2.54 -41.59 27.06
CA GLY A 455 3.76 -42.07 26.39
C GLY A 455 3.66 -42.21 24.87
N ILE A 456 3.24 -41.14 24.18
CA ILE A 456 3.37 -41.04 22.72
C ILE A 456 4.82 -40.82 22.30
N LEU A 457 5.56 -40.05 23.09
CA LEU A 457 7.00 -39.88 22.94
C LEU A 457 7.73 -40.52 24.12
N SER A 458 8.92 -41.05 23.84
CA SER A 458 9.88 -41.46 24.86
C SER A 458 10.54 -40.24 25.52
N GLU A 459 11.13 -40.46 26.70
CA GLU A 459 11.92 -39.43 27.41
C GLU A 459 13.07 -38.86 26.54
N ALA A 460 13.72 -39.71 25.75
CA ALA A 460 14.78 -39.31 24.84
C ALA A 460 14.26 -38.38 23.73
N GLN A 461 13.10 -38.70 23.13
CA GLN A 461 12.47 -37.85 22.11
C GLN A 461 12.00 -36.52 22.70
N CYS A 462 11.43 -36.52 23.90
CA CYS A 462 11.06 -35.29 24.61
C CYS A 462 12.28 -34.41 24.88
N THR A 463 13.41 -35.01 25.27
CA THR A 463 14.65 -34.29 25.53
C THR A 463 15.22 -33.66 24.25
N GLN A 464 15.26 -34.39 23.14
CA GLN A 464 15.68 -33.85 21.84
C GLN A 464 14.79 -32.68 21.38
N ALA A 465 13.48 -32.78 21.60
CA ALA A 465 12.56 -31.69 21.27
C ALA A 465 12.78 -30.46 22.15
N ARG A 466 13.04 -30.63 23.46
CA ARG A 466 13.43 -29.53 24.36
C ARG A 466 14.75 -28.89 23.94
N GLU A 467 15.76 -29.69 23.61
CA GLU A 467 17.06 -29.19 23.11
C GLU A 467 16.91 -28.36 21.83
N ALA A 468 16.03 -28.78 20.91
CA ALA A 468 15.73 -28.01 19.71
C ALA A 468 15.12 -26.62 20.06
N ILE A 469 14.19 -26.58 21.03
CA ILE A 469 13.58 -25.32 21.50
C ILE A 469 14.63 -24.44 22.17
N TRP A 470 15.46 -25.01 23.05
CA TRP A 470 16.53 -24.27 23.71
C TRP A 470 17.51 -23.65 22.70
N SER A 471 17.99 -24.45 21.75
CA SER A 471 18.91 -23.98 20.71
C SER A 471 18.28 -22.91 19.83
N PHE A 472 17.02 -23.09 19.43
CA PHE A 472 16.32 -22.14 18.57
C PHE A 472 16.07 -20.79 19.25
N LEU A 473 15.83 -20.81 20.56
CA LEU A 473 15.65 -19.59 21.37
C LEU A 473 16.97 -18.99 21.86
N GLU A 474 18.11 -19.65 21.62
CA GLU A 474 19.41 -19.31 22.20
C GLU A 474 19.36 -19.20 23.74
N MET A 475 18.63 -20.12 24.36
CA MET A 475 18.41 -20.21 25.80
C MET A 475 19.06 -21.48 26.35
N ARG A 476 19.31 -21.51 27.65
CA ARG A 476 19.95 -22.64 28.32
C ARG A 476 19.15 -23.15 29.50
N GLU A 477 19.01 -24.46 29.58
CA GLU A 477 18.29 -25.12 30.67
C GLU A 477 18.92 -24.86 32.04
N ASP A 478 20.25 -24.82 32.12
CA ASP A 478 21.02 -24.62 33.36
C ASP A 478 21.16 -23.14 33.76
N GLU A 479 20.60 -22.22 32.98
CA GLU A 479 20.70 -20.77 33.23
C GLU A 479 19.30 -20.12 33.23
N PRO A 480 18.58 -20.12 34.38
CA PRO A 480 17.22 -19.60 34.48
C PRO A 480 17.03 -18.15 34.03
N ALA A 481 18.06 -17.31 34.13
CA ALA A 481 18.01 -15.93 33.64
C ALA A 481 17.85 -15.88 32.10
N SER A 482 18.40 -16.86 31.37
CA SER A 482 18.31 -16.92 29.91
C SER A 482 16.87 -17.14 29.41
N TRP A 483 16.01 -17.78 30.21
CA TRP A 483 14.63 -18.12 29.86
C TRP A 483 13.74 -16.91 29.56
N TYR A 484 14.14 -15.73 30.03
CA TYR A 484 13.39 -14.49 29.87
C TYR A 484 14.00 -13.56 28.81
N LYS A 485 15.00 -14.03 28.05
CA LYS A 485 15.57 -13.30 26.91
C LYS A 485 14.49 -13.10 25.85
N SER A 486 14.34 -11.86 25.38
CA SER A 486 13.42 -11.54 24.28
C SER A 486 13.93 -12.20 22.99
N SER A 487 13.04 -12.89 22.28
CA SER A 487 13.30 -13.45 20.95
C SER A 487 12.20 -13.02 19.98
N SER A 488 12.57 -12.56 18.78
CA SER A 488 11.61 -12.24 17.72
C SER A 488 10.83 -13.47 17.24
N ALA A 489 11.40 -14.67 17.46
CA ALA A 489 10.80 -15.96 17.17
C ALA A 489 9.79 -16.41 18.24
N MET A 490 9.59 -15.63 19.30
CA MET A 490 8.53 -15.86 20.29
C MET A 490 7.41 -14.84 20.13
N LYS A 491 6.18 -15.34 20.01
CA LYS A 491 4.95 -14.54 20.10
C LYS A 491 4.23 -14.99 21.36
N LYS A 492 4.35 -14.21 22.45
CA LYS A 492 3.90 -14.62 23.79
C LYS A 492 4.64 -15.88 24.24
N VAL A 493 3.94 -16.99 24.47
CA VAL A 493 4.52 -18.31 24.82
C VAL A 493 4.66 -19.25 23.62
N MET A 494 4.28 -18.80 22.43
CA MET A 494 4.39 -19.58 21.19
C MET A 494 5.75 -19.33 20.55
N VAL A 495 6.46 -20.41 20.22
CA VAL A 495 7.79 -20.38 19.61
C VAL A 495 7.63 -20.78 18.15
N GLN A 496 8.04 -19.92 17.21
CA GLN A 496 7.86 -20.10 15.76
C GLN A 496 8.82 -21.13 15.14
N LEU A 497 9.04 -22.25 15.84
CA LEU A 497 9.74 -23.43 15.37
C LEU A 497 8.70 -24.45 14.88
N PHE A 498 8.55 -24.55 13.55
CA PHE A 498 7.59 -25.44 12.92
C PHE A 498 8.22 -26.73 12.40
N ASN A 499 9.43 -26.67 11.82
CA ASN A 499 10.09 -27.82 11.24
C ASN A 499 11.45 -28.05 11.91
N HIS A 500 11.65 -29.26 12.44
CA HIS A 500 12.91 -29.72 13.02
C HIS A 500 12.89 -31.25 13.13
N PRO A 501 14.01 -31.96 12.87
CA PRO A 501 14.05 -33.43 12.95
C PRO A 501 13.56 -34.01 14.28
N ALA A 502 13.80 -33.33 15.40
CA ALA A 502 13.32 -33.75 16.72
C ALA A 502 11.78 -33.73 16.87
N LEU A 503 11.08 -32.91 16.08
CA LEU A 503 9.61 -32.79 16.11
C LEU A 503 8.94 -33.86 15.23
N GLU A 504 9.68 -34.46 14.29
CA GLU A 504 9.15 -35.49 13.38
C GLU A 504 8.83 -36.81 14.08
N ALA A 505 9.43 -37.06 15.25
CA ALA A 505 9.10 -38.23 16.07
C ALA A 505 7.60 -38.30 16.40
N ALA A 506 6.98 -37.16 16.71
CA ALA A 506 5.54 -37.10 16.98
C ALA A 506 4.71 -37.27 15.69
N ARG A 507 5.15 -36.64 14.59
CA ARG A 507 4.42 -36.65 13.31
C ARG A 507 4.41 -38.04 12.64
N SER A 508 5.51 -38.76 12.79
CA SER A 508 5.66 -40.14 12.29
C SER A 508 5.07 -41.21 13.21
N SER A 509 4.52 -40.84 14.37
CA SER A 509 3.99 -41.80 15.35
C SER A 509 2.72 -42.49 14.86
N GLN A 510 2.84 -43.77 14.51
CA GLN A 510 1.70 -44.61 14.10
C GLN A 510 0.62 -44.71 15.19
N ARG A 511 1.02 -44.74 16.47
CA ARG A 511 0.09 -44.78 17.60
C ARG A 511 -0.72 -43.49 17.71
N LEU A 512 -0.07 -42.33 17.56
CA LEU A 512 -0.76 -41.03 17.51
C LEU A 512 -1.77 -41.01 16.35
N GLN A 513 -1.34 -41.41 15.16
CA GLN A 513 -2.22 -41.43 13.99
C GLN A 513 -3.43 -42.36 14.18
N ALA A 514 -3.23 -43.55 14.76
CA ALA A 514 -4.32 -44.48 15.06
C ALA A 514 -5.33 -43.91 16.08
N ILE A 515 -4.87 -43.15 17.08
CA ILE A 515 -5.75 -42.47 18.05
C ILE A 515 -6.65 -41.46 17.34
N PHE A 516 -6.07 -40.58 16.52
CA PHE A 516 -6.87 -39.59 15.81
C PHE A 516 -7.86 -40.24 14.84
N LYS A 517 -7.45 -41.27 14.10
CA LYS A 517 -8.36 -42.03 13.22
C LYS A 517 -9.51 -42.68 13.99
N GLN A 518 -9.24 -43.19 15.21
CA GLN A 518 -10.28 -43.72 16.09
C GLN A 518 -11.22 -42.63 16.61
N LEU A 519 -10.72 -41.43 16.93
CA LEU A 519 -11.59 -40.33 17.38
C LEU A 519 -12.42 -39.73 16.24
N TRP A 520 -11.82 -39.55 15.05
CA TRP A 520 -12.49 -39.01 13.87
C TRP A 520 -13.35 -40.03 13.12
N GLN A 521 -13.15 -41.32 13.37
CA GLN A 521 -13.77 -42.43 12.63
C GLN A 521 -13.58 -42.30 11.10
N CYS A 522 -12.41 -41.79 10.68
CA CYS A 522 -11.96 -41.76 9.30
C CYS A 522 -10.43 -41.94 9.22
N ASP A 523 -9.93 -42.36 8.05
CA ASP A 523 -8.50 -42.63 7.83
C ASP A 523 -7.79 -41.62 6.92
N ASP A 524 -8.57 -40.74 6.30
CA ASP A 524 -8.16 -39.61 5.45
C ASP A 524 -7.86 -38.37 6.29
N LEU A 525 -6.96 -38.46 7.27
CA LEU A 525 -6.59 -37.30 8.10
C LEU A 525 -5.24 -36.71 7.67
N VAL A 526 -5.08 -35.38 7.73
CA VAL A 526 -3.80 -34.67 7.56
C VAL A 526 -3.22 -34.35 8.92
N ILE A 527 -1.90 -34.57 9.08
CA ILE A 527 -1.18 -34.21 10.29
C ILE A 527 -0.65 -32.78 10.16
N SER A 528 -0.86 -31.96 11.19
CA SER A 528 -0.47 -30.56 11.17
C SER A 528 1.03 -30.37 11.33
N THR A 529 1.59 -29.41 10.60
CA THR A 529 2.91 -28.83 10.86
C THR A 529 2.72 -27.55 11.66
N ASP A 530 2.55 -27.72 12.97
CA ASP A 530 2.36 -26.61 13.91
C ASP A 530 3.65 -26.30 14.68
N ARG A 531 3.62 -25.19 15.40
CA ARG A 531 4.70 -24.63 16.21
C ARG A 531 4.81 -25.33 17.57
N VAL A 532 5.78 -24.88 18.36
CA VAL A 532 6.00 -25.36 19.74
C VAL A 532 5.72 -24.26 20.75
N GLY A 533 5.65 -24.61 22.03
CA GLY A 533 5.39 -23.67 23.11
C GLY A 533 6.44 -23.72 24.21
N PHE A 534 6.80 -22.54 24.70
CA PHE A 534 7.70 -22.32 25.82
C PHE A 534 7.07 -21.33 26.80
N ASN A 535 6.75 -21.79 28.00
CA ASN A 535 6.13 -20.96 29.05
C ASN A 535 7.00 -21.00 30.33
N PRO A 536 7.88 -20.00 30.55
CA PRO A 536 8.73 -19.95 31.73
C PRO A 536 7.91 -19.61 32.99
N PRO A 537 8.43 -19.90 34.20
CA PRO A 537 7.80 -19.47 35.45
C PRO A 537 7.55 -17.97 35.53
N GLU A 538 6.48 -17.55 36.20
CA GLU A 538 6.27 -16.14 36.53
C GLU A 538 7.32 -15.62 37.50
N THR A 539 7.72 -14.37 37.29
CA THR A 539 8.61 -13.61 38.16
C THR A 539 8.01 -12.23 38.44
N ASP A 540 8.71 -11.41 39.22
CA ASP A 540 8.32 -10.01 39.40
C ASP A 540 8.44 -9.19 38.12
N HIS A 541 9.25 -9.65 37.16
CA HIS A 541 9.54 -8.95 35.90
C HIS A 541 8.93 -9.61 34.67
N TRP A 542 8.34 -10.80 34.81
CA TRP A 542 7.67 -11.51 33.73
C TRP A 542 6.36 -12.13 34.22
N ARG A 543 5.27 -11.81 33.52
CA ARG A 543 3.93 -12.35 33.75
C ARG A 543 3.44 -13.04 32.50
N PHE A 544 2.61 -14.07 32.67
CA PHE A 544 2.05 -14.82 31.56
C PHE A 544 1.23 -13.91 30.63
N PRO A 545 1.63 -13.73 29.36
CA PRO A 545 1.02 -12.75 28.45
C PRO A 545 -0.20 -13.29 27.68
N GLY A 546 -0.67 -14.50 27.99
CA GLY A 546 -1.76 -15.17 27.30
C GLY A 546 -1.33 -15.98 26.05
N PRO A 547 -2.31 -16.48 25.27
CA PRO A 547 -3.75 -16.31 25.46
C PRO A 547 -4.24 -17.01 26.73
N ALA A 548 -5.22 -16.39 27.40
CA ALA A 548 -5.94 -16.99 28.52
C ALA A 548 -6.97 -18.00 27.99
N MET A 549 -8.04 -18.29 28.73
CA MET A 549 -9.13 -19.12 28.24
C MET A 549 -9.82 -18.46 27.03
N HIS A 550 -10.08 -19.24 25.97
CA HIS A 550 -10.69 -18.80 24.71
C HIS A 550 -11.21 -20.01 23.91
N TRP A 551 -11.87 -19.74 22.78
CA TRP A 551 -12.08 -20.69 21.70
C TRP A 551 -11.25 -20.31 20.48
N ASP A 552 -10.65 -21.28 19.80
CA ASP A 552 -9.88 -21.08 18.57
C ASP A 552 -10.75 -21.08 17.29
N VAL A 553 -12.07 -21.24 17.45
CA VAL A 553 -13.03 -21.38 16.35
C VAL A 553 -14.02 -20.23 16.33
N GLU A 554 -14.58 -19.96 15.16
CA GLU A 554 -15.74 -19.09 15.06
C GLU A 554 -16.92 -19.72 15.79
N LEU A 555 -17.51 -18.98 16.72
CA LEU A 555 -18.56 -19.46 17.62
C LEU A 555 -19.94 -19.38 16.98
N LYS A 556 -20.12 -20.11 15.88
CA LYS A 556 -21.37 -20.20 15.12
C LYS A 556 -21.98 -21.60 15.25
N SER A 557 -23.16 -21.68 15.86
CA SER A 557 -23.89 -22.94 16.06
C SER A 557 -24.42 -23.53 14.72
N PRO A 558 -24.33 -24.86 14.50
CA PRO A 558 -23.66 -25.83 15.35
C PRO A 558 -22.14 -25.82 15.14
N ILE A 559 -21.38 -25.89 16.24
CA ILE A 559 -19.92 -26.06 16.17
C ILE A 559 -19.60 -27.46 15.62
N PRO A 560 -18.85 -27.58 14.51
CA PRO A 560 -18.53 -28.89 13.95
C PRO A 560 -17.64 -29.71 14.88
N PHE A 561 -17.54 -31.01 14.64
CA PHE A 561 -16.51 -31.82 15.29
C PHE A 561 -15.14 -31.48 14.69
N ALA A 562 -14.19 -31.12 15.56
CA ALA A 562 -12.77 -31.20 15.25
C ALA A 562 -11.99 -31.33 16.55
N THR A 563 -10.73 -31.73 16.43
CA THR A 563 -9.81 -31.88 17.54
C THR A 563 -8.75 -30.78 17.52
N GLN A 564 -8.13 -30.58 18.67
CA GLN A 564 -6.85 -29.93 18.82
C GLN A 564 -6.03 -30.73 19.83
N ALA A 565 -4.71 -30.59 19.81
CA ALA A 565 -3.85 -31.39 20.65
C ALA A 565 -2.46 -30.80 20.88
N LEU A 566 -1.84 -31.28 21.97
CA LEU A 566 -0.45 -31.00 22.31
C LEU A 566 0.19 -32.18 23.02
N ILE A 567 1.51 -32.26 22.94
CA ILE A 567 2.33 -33.20 23.71
C ILE A 567 3.15 -32.40 24.71
N TYR A 568 3.12 -32.77 25.99
CA TYR A 568 4.07 -32.20 26.95
C TYR A 568 5.46 -32.80 26.72
N LEU A 569 6.49 -31.95 26.65
CA LEU A 569 7.89 -32.39 26.44
C LEU A 569 8.68 -32.45 27.76
N CYS A 570 8.01 -32.17 28.88
CA CYS A 570 8.48 -32.35 30.25
C CYS A 570 7.29 -32.75 31.14
N ASP A 571 7.54 -33.18 32.37
CA ASP A 571 6.46 -33.31 33.34
C ASP A 571 5.83 -31.93 33.62
N VAL A 572 4.50 -31.87 33.64
CA VAL A 572 3.75 -30.63 33.85
C VAL A 572 2.73 -30.85 34.96
N ALA A 573 2.94 -30.17 36.09
CA ALA A 573 1.95 -30.08 37.16
C ALA A 573 0.86 -29.06 36.83
N GLU A 574 -0.27 -29.11 37.54
CA GLU A 574 -1.42 -28.20 37.33
C GLU A 574 -1.04 -26.72 37.41
N HIS A 575 -0.06 -26.38 38.24
CA HIS A 575 0.43 -25.02 38.43
C HIS A 575 1.63 -24.66 37.54
N GLN A 576 2.06 -25.53 36.62
CA GLN A 576 3.21 -25.33 35.72
C GLN A 576 2.76 -24.83 34.34
N GLY A 577 1.78 -23.94 34.32
CA GLY A 577 1.23 -23.38 33.09
C GLY A 577 0.50 -24.42 32.23
N ALA A 578 -0.05 -25.45 32.86
CA ALA A 578 -0.77 -26.54 32.20
C ALA A 578 -1.86 -26.04 31.24
N PHE A 579 -2.09 -26.81 30.18
CA PHE A 579 -3.33 -26.76 29.42
C PHE A 579 -4.51 -26.83 30.37
N SER A 580 -5.46 -25.93 30.19
CA SER A 580 -6.67 -25.84 30.99
C SER A 580 -7.86 -25.81 30.04
N CYS A 581 -8.95 -26.49 30.40
CA CYS A 581 -10.20 -26.48 29.66
C CYS A 581 -11.39 -26.48 30.61
N VAL A 582 -12.62 -26.39 30.10
CA VAL A 582 -13.85 -26.61 30.87
C VAL A 582 -14.45 -27.96 30.48
N PRO A 583 -14.18 -29.05 31.24
CA PRO A 583 -14.60 -30.39 30.85
C PRO A 583 -16.12 -30.52 30.66
N GLY A 584 -16.53 -31.16 29.57
CA GLY A 584 -17.93 -31.45 29.25
C GLY A 584 -18.71 -30.28 28.63
N PHE A 585 -18.08 -29.12 28.45
CA PHE A 585 -18.77 -27.94 27.90
C PHE A 585 -19.17 -28.10 26.43
N HIS A 586 -18.50 -28.98 25.68
CA HIS A 586 -18.82 -29.28 24.28
C HIS A 586 -20.24 -29.80 24.07
N HIS A 587 -20.85 -30.42 25.09
CA HIS A 587 -22.26 -30.84 25.07
C HIS A 587 -23.24 -29.67 25.13
N ASN A 588 -22.82 -28.54 25.70
CA ASN A 588 -23.68 -27.40 26.01
C ASN A 588 -23.43 -26.20 25.10
N ILE A 589 -22.33 -26.15 24.36
CA ILE A 589 -21.91 -24.95 23.62
C ILE A 589 -22.99 -24.40 22.69
N ASN A 590 -23.67 -25.25 21.92
CA ASN A 590 -24.66 -24.80 20.94
C ASN A 590 -25.87 -24.17 21.64
N HIS A 591 -26.35 -24.81 22.71
CA HIS A 591 -27.45 -24.29 23.53
C HIS A 591 -27.05 -23.01 24.26
N TRP A 592 -25.81 -22.94 24.76
CA TRP A 592 -25.27 -21.76 25.41
C TRP A 592 -25.17 -20.58 24.44
N LEU A 593 -24.67 -20.79 23.21
CA LEU A 593 -24.59 -19.76 22.18
C LEU A 593 -25.98 -19.19 21.82
N GLU A 594 -27.00 -20.04 21.75
CA GLU A 594 -28.39 -19.62 21.49
C GLU A 594 -29.00 -18.75 22.60
N GLN A 595 -28.47 -18.84 23.82
CA GLN A 595 -28.96 -18.08 24.98
C GLN A 595 -28.24 -16.75 25.19
N LEU A 596 -27.17 -16.48 24.45
CA LEU A 596 -26.44 -15.23 24.59
C LEU A 596 -27.33 -14.05 24.13
N PRO A 597 -27.35 -12.94 24.88
CA PRO A 597 -28.02 -11.73 24.42
C PRO A 597 -27.46 -11.28 23.07
N PRO A 598 -28.28 -10.64 22.20
CA PRO A 598 -27.79 -10.03 20.98
C PRO A 598 -26.58 -9.13 21.25
N ASP A 599 -25.62 -9.12 20.33
CA ASP A 599 -24.39 -8.32 20.38
C ASP A 599 -23.40 -8.67 21.51
N THR A 600 -23.60 -9.78 22.22
CA THR A 600 -22.60 -10.30 23.18
C THR A 600 -21.44 -10.94 22.42
N ASP A 601 -20.19 -10.54 22.72
CA ASP A 601 -19.02 -11.29 22.26
C ASP A 601 -18.88 -12.58 23.09
N PRO A 602 -19.06 -13.76 22.49
CA PRO A 602 -18.95 -15.02 23.21
C PRO A 602 -17.54 -15.27 23.76
N GLN A 603 -16.50 -14.62 23.25
CA GLN A 603 -15.13 -14.76 23.77
C GLN A 603 -14.90 -14.00 25.09
N ASP A 604 -15.69 -12.96 25.38
CA ASP A 604 -15.53 -12.11 26.57
C ASP A 604 -16.28 -12.69 27.78
N GLN A 605 -15.66 -13.67 28.44
CA GLN A 605 -16.22 -14.36 29.59
C GLN A 605 -15.46 -14.08 30.88
N ASP A 606 -16.18 -14.00 32.00
CA ASP A 606 -15.57 -14.09 33.33
C ASP A 606 -15.24 -15.55 33.65
N TRP A 607 -14.07 -15.99 33.18
CA TRP A 607 -13.58 -17.36 33.35
C TRP A 607 -13.44 -17.81 34.81
N SER A 608 -13.42 -16.90 35.78
CA SER A 608 -13.40 -17.26 37.21
C SER A 608 -14.68 -17.94 37.68
N GLN A 609 -15.77 -17.78 36.94
CA GLN A 609 -17.07 -18.41 37.21
C GLN A 609 -17.23 -19.78 36.54
N TRP A 610 -16.26 -20.18 35.71
CA TRP A 610 -16.30 -21.41 34.96
C TRP A 610 -15.53 -22.51 35.70
N ALA A 611 -15.92 -23.77 35.49
CA ALA A 611 -15.23 -24.93 36.03
C ALA A 611 -13.95 -25.24 35.25
N VAL A 612 -13.03 -24.28 35.17
CA VAL A 612 -11.74 -24.40 34.47
C VAL A 612 -10.86 -25.41 35.22
N LYS A 613 -10.39 -26.42 34.51
CA LYS A 613 -9.55 -27.49 35.05
C LYS A 613 -8.17 -27.51 34.37
N PRO A 614 -7.09 -27.23 35.10
CA PRO A 614 -5.72 -27.48 34.63
C PRO A 614 -5.45 -28.98 34.51
N ILE A 615 -4.82 -29.41 33.42
CA ILE A 615 -4.55 -30.81 33.12
C ILE A 615 -3.05 -31.09 33.24
N ALA A 616 -2.67 -31.72 34.34
CA ALA A 616 -1.33 -32.26 34.56
C ALA A 616 -1.12 -33.57 33.77
N ALA A 617 0.07 -33.74 33.19
CA ALA A 617 0.50 -35.00 32.57
C ALA A 617 2.03 -35.09 32.54
N ARG A 618 2.56 -36.27 32.16
CA ARG A 618 3.99 -36.54 32.12
C ARG A 618 4.61 -36.15 30.77
N ALA A 619 5.93 -36.06 30.75
CA ALA A 619 6.68 -35.93 29.50
C ALA A 619 6.31 -37.06 28.52
N GLY A 620 5.97 -36.67 27.29
CA GLY A 620 5.58 -37.56 26.21
C GLY A 620 4.10 -37.91 26.17
N ASP A 621 3.30 -37.46 27.13
CA ASP A 621 1.85 -37.65 27.11
C ASP A 621 1.18 -36.69 26.11
N LEU A 622 0.23 -37.23 25.34
CA LEU A 622 -0.59 -36.49 24.38
C LEU A 622 -1.91 -36.08 25.04
N ILE A 623 -2.24 -34.80 24.94
CA ILE A 623 -3.55 -34.26 25.33
C ILE A 623 -4.30 -33.90 24.05
N ILE A 624 -5.49 -34.46 23.88
CA ILE A 624 -6.42 -34.13 22.80
C ILE A 624 -7.66 -33.52 23.42
N TRP A 625 -8.20 -32.48 22.81
CA TRP A 625 -9.49 -31.90 23.19
C TRP A 625 -10.37 -31.60 21.98
N HIS A 626 -11.67 -31.57 22.22
CA HIS A 626 -12.69 -31.21 21.27
C HIS A 626 -12.70 -29.68 21.08
N GLN A 627 -12.72 -29.18 19.85
CA GLN A 627 -12.58 -27.73 19.56
C GLN A 627 -13.66 -26.85 20.21
N ALA A 628 -14.81 -27.43 20.54
CA ALA A 628 -15.88 -26.77 21.28
C ALA A 628 -15.56 -26.50 22.76
N LEU A 629 -14.47 -27.06 23.31
CA LEU A 629 -14.06 -26.73 24.68
C LEU A 629 -13.35 -25.38 24.72
N PRO A 630 -13.80 -24.44 25.59
CA PRO A 630 -12.97 -23.30 25.90
C PRO A 630 -11.72 -23.81 26.60
N HIS A 631 -10.57 -23.27 26.20
CA HIS A 631 -9.28 -23.73 26.67
C HIS A 631 -8.23 -22.62 26.67
N GLY A 632 -7.11 -22.87 27.33
CA GLY A 632 -6.00 -21.93 27.41
C GLY A 632 -4.85 -22.49 28.23
N ALA A 633 -3.72 -21.79 28.24
CA ALA A 633 -2.65 -22.10 29.19
C ALA A 633 -2.87 -21.32 30.48
N SER A 634 -2.53 -21.94 31.61
CA SER A 634 -2.47 -21.25 32.90
C SER A 634 -1.14 -20.49 33.07
N PRO A 635 -1.04 -19.55 34.03
CA PRO A 635 0.25 -19.02 34.47
C PRO A 635 1.14 -20.13 35.03
N ASN A 636 2.44 -20.09 34.70
CA ASN A 636 3.41 -21.02 35.26
C ASN A 636 3.92 -20.51 36.62
N ARG A 637 3.48 -21.15 37.71
CA ARG A 637 3.91 -20.87 39.09
C ARG A 637 4.88 -21.92 39.64
N ALA A 638 5.36 -22.82 38.79
CA ALA A 638 6.34 -23.84 39.16
C ALA A 638 7.77 -23.29 39.07
N ARG A 639 8.79 -24.16 39.16
CA ARG A 639 10.21 -23.77 39.08
C ARG A 639 10.86 -24.02 37.73
N TYR A 640 10.15 -24.67 36.82
CA TYR A 640 10.68 -25.11 35.53
C TYR A 640 9.73 -24.69 34.39
N PRO A 641 10.25 -24.37 33.19
CA PRO A 641 9.40 -23.99 32.06
C PRO A 641 8.51 -25.15 31.61
N ARG A 642 7.38 -24.81 31.00
CA ARG A 642 6.55 -25.77 30.29
C ARG A 642 6.96 -25.81 28.82
N PHE A 643 7.17 -27.01 28.32
CA PHE A 643 7.43 -27.27 26.91
C PHE A 643 6.30 -28.08 26.30
N VAL A 644 5.81 -27.62 25.14
CA VAL A 644 4.80 -28.35 24.36
C VAL A 644 5.17 -28.42 22.90
N GLN A 645 4.85 -29.53 22.26
CA GLN A 645 4.70 -29.59 20.81
C GLN A 645 3.21 -29.57 20.50
N TYR A 646 2.73 -28.56 19.77
CA TYR A 646 1.37 -28.59 19.23
C TYR A 646 1.33 -29.53 18.04
N ILE A 647 0.32 -30.39 18.01
CA ILE A 647 0.17 -31.39 16.97
C ILE A 647 -1.29 -31.79 16.90
N ASN A 648 -1.84 -31.88 15.70
CA ASN A 648 -3.20 -32.29 15.48
C ASN A 648 -3.31 -33.14 14.22
N MET A 649 -4.40 -33.87 14.10
CA MET A 649 -4.83 -34.39 12.82
C MET A 649 -6.25 -33.90 12.53
N TYR A 650 -6.48 -33.49 11.30
CA TYR A 650 -7.74 -32.89 10.89
C TYR A 650 -8.17 -33.34 9.50
N ARG A 651 -9.44 -33.07 9.22
CA ARG A 651 -10.08 -33.28 7.93
C ARG A 651 -10.56 -31.96 7.36
#